data_AF-A0A948INW1-F1
#
_entry.id   AF-A0A948INW1-F1
#
_cell.length_a   1.000
_cell.length_b   1.000
_cell.length_c   1.000
_cell.angle_alpha   90.00
_cell.angle_beta   90.00
_cell.angle_gamma   90.00
#
_symmetry.space_group_name_H-M   'P 1'
#
loop_
_entity.id
_entity.type
_entity.pdbx_description
1 polymer ?
#
loop_
_entity_poly.entity_id
_entity_poly.type
_entity_poly.pdbx_seq_one_letter_code
_entity_poly.pdbx_strand_id
1 'polypeptide(L)'
;LPPGAARQAGLADLGPRLRAAGSDPAWRRPGAVDQVLISLALTQAGALRDPKTADVVFGLFQLAGRAGPSFDADALTALGLAKTETARRTTHQALRLRARRDRLVREQVQAVMTRAAAGPASPGPLRHDVETRWLIRDFDVRIAKAEAALAKDGVRVGAPDLTPLATLQGALAADEAVLAMAPTAGGYAYMCVRRDGTTQSLVAADPLRLRLDTRLVQAALTATHAPNDRLDIQFPVEASVRLHDTLIRPFESCLKPEDRIVWLSGIAGAALPLSALLPAAPPKIAGGYDLAAADWLVRRHAVSYAGSAGAIVAARTARAPAADLDFLGIGDPVLRAGADEDPAKVRLRGTRLDALAPLPETKDELEASARGFRSARVLVQDAATERGLRGQMVGAYRYLSFATHGLLREDLQGLSEPALVLTPVTAADPFDDGLLTASEIADMNLRAAFVALSACNTANFDLTQLAQDLPALASAFAVAGVPSTLATLWPVNSEASKQVVAGVFADLRDRPGQGPAAALAEAQRRFLAAPPSRAYLHPRFWAPFVILGDGGPVRAGAVSPPALRSVEVLTTAGGEVLGLKRTATGTAARFISDADARGRQGSAVRMADDAGGEAWRQEDRTVGAAQVVAQLGDRLVAGGYRLGGAGRNVPTLEAYEDGARVKVWQGEGLARVDAFLLGGAPTGADRAVIVVGEVNLRDPPAAGGGRLHVLEFGASLEPRPLFEVTAPTGFALSSATITPRGSDLLITYTTRTAGLTVSAAQTLDDYDTADCLTEWVTWLELRDARTGVRRAAREIRGLSVVAALARDDGRVLLGGATRGACGEDGRATVVAVDGGLETRTVYADATLGASDVRTLAVLPGGRTFVAASKENVVTYRPAAPAVAAKANPFAVMPFAHTYSGLLLTLGRDGAASAPKLLDSGSNIYVTASATGRPGEILLGGALGGQAAIFHLAEESRPQ
;
A
#
# COMPACT_ATOMS: atom_id res chain seq x y z
N LEU A 1 -13.82 30.30 -43.46
CA LEU A 1 -12.79 31.30 -43.80
C LEU A 1 -11.50 30.91 -43.09
N PRO A 2 -10.35 30.82 -43.78
CA PRO A 2 -9.08 30.60 -43.10
C PRO A 2 -8.81 31.80 -42.15
N PRO A 3 -8.23 31.59 -40.96
CA PRO A 3 -7.91 32.69 -40.07
C PRO A 3 -6.81 33.55 -40.70
N GLY A 4 -6.98 34.87 -40.68
CA GLY A 4 -5.92 35.79 -41.09
C GLY A 4 -4.66 35.66 -40.21
N ALA A 5 -3.52 36.13 -40.73
CA ALA A 5 -2.19 35.95 -40.12
C ALA A 5 -2.10 36.31 -38.63
N ALA A 6 -2.82 37.35 -38.18
CA ALA A 6 -2.87 37.74 -36.77
C ALA A 6 -3.56 36.71 -35.85
N ARG A 7 -4.59 36.02 -36.36
CA ARG A 7 -5.33 34.98 -35.61
C ARG A 7 -4.57 33.65 -35.61
N GLN A 8 -3.79 33.36 -36.66
CA GLN A 8 -2.83 32.26 -36.68
C GLN A 8 -1.69 32.47 -35.67
N ALA A 9 -1.13 33.68 -35.59
CA ALA A 9 -0.14 34.04 -34.57
C ALA A 9 -0.70 33.95 -33.15
N GLY A 10 -1.94 34.41 -32.93
CA GLY A 10 -2.62 34.29 -31.63
C GLY A 10 -2.95 32.85 -31.21
N LEU A 11 -3.18 31.94 -32.16
CA LEU A 11 -3.39 30.51 -31.88
C LEU A 11 -2.07 29.76 -31.64
N ALA A 12 -0.98 30.18 -32.29
CA ALA A 12 0.37 29.70 -31.97
C ALA A 12 0.83 30.17 -30.57
N ASP A 13 0.41 31.37 -30.14
CA ASP A 13 0.66 31.93 -28.80
C ASP A 13 -0.24 31.31 -27.70
N LEU A 14 -1.31 30.60 -28.08
CA LEU A 14 -2.22 29.93 -27.14
C LEU A 14 -1.53 28.80 -26.38
N GLY A 15 -0.64 28.05 -27.02
CA GLY A 15 0.13 26.96 -26.41
C GLY A 15 1.04 27.46 -25.27
N PRO A 16 1.90 28.47 -25.50
CA PRO A 16 2.68 29.14 -24.46
C PRO A 16 1.82 29.76 -23.34
N ARG A 17 0.67 30.38 -23.66
CA ARG A 17 -0.25 30.93 -22.64
C ARG A 17 -0.93 29.86 -21.79
N LEU A 18 -1.33 28.74 -22.39
CA LEU A 18 -1.85 27.58 -21.65
C LEU A 18 -0.78 26.96 -20.76
N ARG A 19 0.50 26.98 -21.17
CA ARG A 19 1.64 26.61 -20.30
C ARG A 19 1.87 27.63 -19.18
N ALA A 20 1.73 28.93 -19.45
CA ALA A 20 1.99 30.01 -18.49
C ALA A 20 0.87 30.21 -17.45
N ALA A 21 -0.37 29.85 -17.76
CA ALA A 21 -1.50 29.89 -16.82
C ALA A 21 -1.44 28.83 -15.70
N GLY A 22 -0.34 28.06 -15.61
CA GLY A 22 -0.09 27.01 -14.62
C GLY A 22 0.16 27.48 -13.18
N SER A 23 -0.32 28.67 -12.78
CA SER A 23 -0.23 29.19 -11.42
C SER A 23 -1.42 28.82 -10.53
N ASP A 24 -2.39 28.05 -11.04
CA ASP A 24 -3.57 27.59 -10.30
C ASP A 24 -3.50 26.07 -10.08
N PRO A 25 -3.28 25.57 -8.85
CA PRO A 25 -2.99 24.17 -8.60
C PRO A 25 -4.27 23.36 -8.36
N ALA A 26 -4.83 22.80 -9.43
CA ALA A 26 -5.57 21.54 -9.42
C ALA A 26 -6.02 21.23 -10.85
N TRP A 27 -5.61 20.08 -11.39
CA TRP A 27 -6.40 19.33 -12.38
C TRP A 27 -7.13 20.17 -13.44
N ARG A 28 -6.43 20.95 -14.27
CA ARG A 28 -7.05 21.45 -15.52
C ARG A 28 -7.24 20.27 -16.48
N ARG A 29 -8.29 19.47 -16.24
CA ARG A 29 -8.97 18.74 -17.30
C ARG A 29 -9.45 19.81 -18.28
N PRO A 30 -9.02 19.81 -19.55
CA PRO A 30 -9.50 20.81 -20.48
C PRO A 30 -11.02 20.69 -20.53
N GLY A 31 -11.72 21.78 -20.17
CA GLY A 31 -13.18 21.82 -20.20
C GLY A 31 -13.70 21.73 -21.63
N ALA A 32 -15.01 21.65 -21.81
CA ALA A 32 -15.60 21.56 -23.16
C ALA A 32 -15.12 22.67 -24.10
N VAL A 33 -14.93 23.89 -23.58
CA VAL A 33 -14.39 25.04 -24.34
C VAL A 33 -12.92 24.81 -24.69
N ASP A 34 -12.10 24.38 -23.74
CA ASP A 34 -10.69 24.10 -24.00
C ASP A 34 -10.52 22.98 -25.03
N GLN A 35 -11.36 21.94 -24.99
CA GLN A 35 -11.36 20.86 -25.97
C GLN A 35 -11.65 21.36 -27.39
N VAL A 36 -12.59 22.30 -27.54
CA VAL A 36 -12.86 22.95 -28.83
C VAL A 36 -11.65 23.77 -29.28
N LEU A 37 -11.03 24.53 -28.37
CA LEU A 37 -9.83 25.32 -28.68
C LEU A 37 -8.64 24.44 -29.09
N ILE A 38 -8.40 23.33 -28.38
CA ILE A 38 -7.37 22.35 -28.69
C ILE A 38 -7.63 21.71 -30.07
N SER A 39 -8.87 21.29 -30.34
CA SER A 39 -9.30 20.75 -31.64
C SER A 39 -9.04 21.73 -32.79
N LEU A 40 -9.38 23.00 -32.62
CA LEU A 40 -9.10 24.06 -33.60
C LEU A 40 -7.60 24.30 -33.78
N ALA A 41 -6.84 24.31 -32.68
CA ALA A 41 -5.39 24.50 -32.71
C ALA A 41 -4.68 23.34 -33.43
N LEU A 42 -5.06 22.09 -33.15
CA LEU A 42 -4.53 20.90 -33.83
C LEU A 42 -4.86 20.92 -35.33
N THR A 43 -6.07 21.37 -35.70
CA THR A 43 -6.47 21.52 -37.11
C THR A 43 -5.57 22.52 -37.85
N GLN A 44 -5.22 23.63 -37.21
CA GLN A 44 -4.33 24.64 -37.81
C GLN A 44 -2.87 24.21 -37.83
N ALA A 45 -2.40 23.57 -36.76
CA ALA A 45 -1.00 23.15 -36.68
C ALA A 45 -0.68 22.05 -37.70
N GLY A 46 -1.62 21.13 -37.96
CA GLY A 46 -1.50 20.14 -39.03
C GLY A 46 -1.33 20.76 -40.43
N ALA A 47 -1.77 22.00 -40.63
CA ALA A 47 -1.61 22.74 -41.88
C ALA A 47 -0.24 23.43 -42.02
N LEU A 48 0.44 23.74 -40.91
CA LEU A 48 1.68 24.54 -40.90
C LEU A 48 2.95 23.71 -41.13
N ARG A 49 2.95 22.40 -40.82
CA ARG A 49 4.06 21.44 -41.01
C ARG A 49 5.49 21.94 -40.63
N ASP A 50 5.61 22.90 -39.71
CA ASP A 50 6.90 23.47 -39.29
C ASP A 50 7.53 22.64 -38.14
N PRO A 51 8.72 22.05 -38.33
CA PRO A 51 9.44 21.33 -37.27
C PRO A 51 9.66 22.14 -35.99
N LYS A 52 9.76 23.48 -36.08
CA LYS A 52 9.91 24.37 -34.91
C LYS A 52 8.67 24.40 -34.02
N THR A 53 7.52 23.95 -34.52
CA THR A 53 6.25 23.90 -33.78
C THR A 53 5.92 22.52 -33.21
N ALA A 54 6.74 21.49 -33.50
CA ALA A 54 6.45 20.10 -33.14
C ALA A 54 6.26 19.89 -31.62
N ASP A 55 7.04 20.57 -30.78
CA ASP A 55 6.89 20.51 -29.31
C ASP A 55 5.55 21.10 -28.83
N VAL A 56 5.08 22.18 -29.47
CA VAL A 56 3.79 22.81 -29.15
C VAL A 56 2.65 21.89 -29.58
N VAL A 57 2.73 21.31 -30.78
CA VAL A 57 1.76 20.34 -31.29
C VAL A 57 1.69 19.11 -30.40
N PHE A 58 2.84 18.58 -29.99
CA PHE A 58 2.91 17.48 -29.05
C PHE A 58 2.26 17.83 -27.69
N GLY A 59 2.46 19.05 -27.20
CA GLY A 59 1.75 19.57 -26.03
C GLY A 59 0.23 19.59 -26.21
N LEU A 60 -0.28 19.96 -27.40
CA LEU A 60 -1.71 19.92 -27.71
C LEU A 60 -2.26 18.48 -27.74
N PHE A 61 -1.51 17.50 -28.26
CA PHE A 61 -1.89 16.09 -28.19
C PHE A 61 -1.97 15.58 -26.74
N GLN A 62 -0.99 15.95 -25.91
CA GLN A 62 -1.01 15.62 -24.48
C GLN A 62 -2.23 16.24 -23.78
N LEU A 63 -2.58 17.49 -24.10
CA LEU A 63 -3.78 18.14 -23.55
C LEU A 63 -5.07 17.50 -24.06
N ALA A 64 -5.18 17.19 -25.35
CA ALA A 64 -6.34 16.50 -25.93
C ALA A 64 -6.56 15.12 -25.29
N GLY A 65 -5.49 14.39 -25.00
CA GLY A 65 -5.53 13.09 -24.32
C GLY A 65 -5.90 13.16 -22.83
N ARG A 66 -5.87 14.33 -22.19
CA ARG A 66 -6.21 14.53 -20.76
C ARG A 66 -7.72 14.67 -20.48
N ALA A 67 -8.59 14.41 -21.45
CA ALA A 67 -10.05 14.38 -21.27
C ALA A 67 -10.48 13.14 -20.47
N GLY A 68 -10.41 13.18 -19.13
CA GLY A 68 -10.84 12.08 -18.25
C GLY A 68 -9.75 11.21 -17.59
N PRO A 69 -8.67 10.77 -18.27
CA PRO A 69 -7.75 9.73 -17.77
C PRO A 69 -6.49 10.25 -17.04
N SER A 70 -6.46 11.50 -16.57
CA SER A 70 -5.19 12.10 -16.11
C SER A 70 -4.69 11.58 -14.74
N PHE A 71 -5.53 10.93 -13.93
CA PHE A 71 -5.13 10.56 -12.56
C PHE A 71 -4.00 9.53 -12.52
N ASP A 72 -4.12 8.43 -13.25
CA ASP A 72 -3.13 7.34 -13.22
C ASP A 72 -1.83 7.73 -13.91
N ALA A 73 -1.95 8.45 -15.02
CA ALA A 73 -0.79 8.89 -15.76
C ALA A 73 0.01 9.93 -14.96
N ASP A 74 -0.68 10.82 -14.23
CA ASP A 74 -0.04 11.76 -13.30
C ASP A 74 0.50 11.02 -12.05
N ALA A 75 -0.18 9.96 -11.56
CA ALA A 75 0.30 9.11 -10.46
C ALA A 75 1.59 8.36 -10.82
N LEU A 76 1.61 7.66 -11.97
CA LEU A 76 2.80 7.00 -12.50
C LEU A 76 3.94 7.99 -12.74
N THR A 77 3.61 9.18 -13.24
CA THR A 77 4.60 10.25 -13.42
C THR A 77 5.20 10.65 -12.07
N ALA A 78 4.37 10.97 -11.07
CA ALA A 78 4.83 11.37 -9.75
C ALA A 78 5.64 10.27 -9.05
N LEU A 79 5.24 9.01 -9.20
CA LEU A 79 5.92 7.85 -8.62
C LEU A 79 7.26 7.57 -9.30
N GLY A 80 7.36 7.72 -10.63
CA GLY A 80 8.62 7.55 -11.33
C GLY A 80 9.59 8.73 -11.16
N LEU A 81 9.08 9.95 -10.96
CA LEU A 81 9.90 11.13 -10.61
C LEU A 81 10.48 11.04 -9.19
N ALA A 82 9.84 10.28 -8.30
CA ALA A 82 10.31 10.10 -6.94
C ALA A 82 11.58 9.22 -6.89
N LYS A 83 12.74 9.88 -6.70
CA LYS A 83 14.07 9.25 -6.75
C LYS A 83 14.47 8.50 -5.48
N THR A 84 13.84 8.81 -4.35
CA THR A 84 14.12 8.19 -3.05
C THR A 84 12.95 7.35 -2.59
N GLU A 85 13.21 6.37 -1.72
CA GLU A 85 12.15 5.56 -1.10
C GLU A 85 11.16 6.42 -0.31
N THR A 86 11.67 7.41 0.42
CA THR A 86 10.86 8.39 1.16
C THR A 86 10.00 9.25 0.23
N ALA A 87 10.55 9.74 -0.89
CA ALA A 87 9.77 10.49 -1.87
C ALA A 87 8.67 9.62 -2.49
N ARG A 88 8.99 8.36 -2.85
CA ARG A 88 7.99 7.42 -3.40
C ARG A 88 6.85 7.19 -2.42
N ARG A 89 7.17 6.93 -1.16
CA ARG A 89 6.14 6.75 -0.13
C ARG A 89 5.32 8.02 0.11
N THR A 90 5.96 9.18 0.12
CA THR A 90 5.25 10.46 0.27
C THR A 90 4.31 10.69 -0.91
N THR A 91 4.73 10.32 -2.13
CA THR A 91 3.87 10.34 -3.33
C THR A 91 2.69 9.39 -3.17
N HIS A 92 2.92 8.12 -2.77
CA HIS A 92 1.83 7.18 -2.48
C HIS A 92 0.83 7.76 -1.47
N GLN A 93 1.32 8.32 -0.36
CA GLN A 93 0.47 8.91 0.66
C GLN A 93 -0.32 10.11 0.13
N ALA A 94 0.29 10.99 -0.66
CA ALA A 94 -0.39 12.12 -1.29
C ALA A 94 -1.52 11.66 -2.22
N LEU A 95 -1.24 10.68 -3.08
CA LEU A 95 -2.21 10.12 -4.02
C LEU A 95 -3.37 9.43 -3.28
N ARG A 96 -3.09 8.67 -2.22
CA ARG A 96 -4.11 8.01 -1.38
C ARG A 96 -5.00 9.01 -0.64
N LEU A 97 -4.40 10.01 -0.01
CA LEU A 97 -5.13 11.08 0.68
C LEU A 97 -6.10 11.79 -0.27
N ARG A 98 -5.63 12.07 -1.50
CA ARG A 98 -6.47 12.65 -2.56
C ARG A 98 -7.61 11.73 -2.97
N ALA A 99 -7.31 10.46 -3.27
CA ALA A 99 -8.32 9.48 -3.65
C ALA A 99 -9.43 9.32 -2.59
N ARG A 100 -9.04 9.24 -1.31
CA ARG A 100 -9.96 9.15 -0.16
C ARG A 100 -10.79 10.41 0.04
N ARG A 101 -10.17 11.60 -0.03
CA ARG A 101 -10.90 12.88 0.03
C ARG A 101 -11.94 12.95 -1.08
N ASP A 102 -11.55 12.63 -2.31
CA ASP A 102 -12.45 12.71 -3.45
C ASP A 102 -13.60 11.69 -3.31
N ARG A 103 -13.33 10.51 -2.74
CA ARG A 103 -14.37 9.50 -2.44
C ARG A 103 -15.37 10.05 -1.44
N LEU A 104 -14.88 10.56 -0.30
CA LEU A 104 -15.73 11.17 0.72
C LEU A 104 -16.59 12.29 0.13
N VAL A 105 -15.99 13.21 -0.63
CA VAL A 105 -16.74 14.31 -1.28
C VAL A 105 -17.84 13.76 -2.20
N ARG A 106 -17.58 12.72 -2.98
CA ARG A 106 -18.60 12.11 -3.85
C ARG A 106 -19.71 11.42 -3.09
N GLU A 107 -19.38 10.66 -2.06
CA GLU A 107 -20.38 10.02 -1.19
C GLU A 107 -21.33 11.07 -0.60
N GLN A 108 -20.78 12.21 -0.19
CA GLN A 108 -21.54 13.34 0.35
C GLN A 108 -22.40 14.04 -0.72
N VAL A 109 -21.85 14.28 -1.91
CA VAL A 109 -22.63 14.82 -3.04
C VAL A 109 -23.76 13.87 -3.43
N GLN A 110 -23.50 12.57 -3.51
CA GLN A 110 -24.51 11.57 -3.81
C GLN A 110 -25.61 11.56 -2.74
N ALA A 111 -25.24 11.61 -1.44
CA ALA A 111 -26.21 11.70 -0.35
C ALA A 111 -27.05 12.99 -0.42
N VAL A 112 -26.48 14.12 -0.87
CA VAL A 112 -27.24 15.35 -1.13
C VAL A 112 -28.20 15.17 -2.31
N MET A 113 -27.73 14.60 -3.44
CA MET A 113 -28.55 14.38 -4.63
C MET A 113 -29.70 13.40 -4.37
N THR A 114 -29.45 12.31 -3.63
CA THR A 114 -30.48 11.35 -3.22
C THR A 114 -31.52 12.02 -2.31
N ARG A 115 -31.10 12.86 -1.36
CA ARG A 115 -32.03 13.65 -0.53
C ARG A 115 -32.85 14.64 -1.36
N ALA A 116 -32.21 15.33 -2.32
CA ALA A 116 -32.89 16.26 -3.21
C ALA A 116 -33.91 15.57 -4.13
N ALA A 117 -33.64 14.33 -4.52
CA ALA A 117 -34.54 13.50 -5.32
C ALA A 117 -35.72 12.90 -4.51
N ALA A 118 -35.62 12.83 -3.17
CA ALA A 118 -36.60 12.18 -2.30
C ALA A 118 -37.85 13.03 -1.95
N GLY A 119 -37.93 14.30 -2.39
CA GLY A 119 -39.11 15.17 -2.19
C GLY A 119 -38.76 16.61 -1.83
N PRO A 120 -39.76 17.51 -1.73
CA PRO A 120 -39.52 18.93 -1.46
C PRO A 120 -38.84 19.13 -0.10
N ALA A 121 -37.81 19.99 -0.07
CA ALA A 121 -37.06 20.30 1.14
C ALA A 121 -37.99 20.80 2.24
N SER A 122 -37.92 20.20 3.44
CA SER A 122 -38.50 20.84 4.63
C SER A 122 -37.84 22.22 4.81
N PRO A 123 -38.60 23.27 5.15
CA PRO A 123 -38.13 24.66 5.27
C PRO A 123 -37.26 24.90 6.53
N GLY A 124 -36.45 23.92 6.93
CA GLY A 124 -35.49 24.04 8.02
C GLY A 124 -34.17 24.66 7.55
N PRO A 125 -33.43 25.32 8.45
CA PRO A 125 -32.08 25.79 8.15
C PRO A 125 -31.20 24.61 7.69
N LEU A 126 -30.30 24.85 6.73
CA LEU A 126 -29.29 23.90 6.33
C LEU A 126 -28.51 23.44 7.58
N ARG A 127 -28.77 22.21 8.05
CA ARG A 127 -27.97 21.59 9.10
C ARG A 127 -26.56 21.39 8.55
N HIS A 128 -25.60 22.06 9.17
CA HIS A 128 -24.20 21.94 8.79
C HIS A 128 -23.67 20.60 9.28
N ASP A 129 -23.11 19.82 8.37
CA ASP A 129 -22.33 18.63 8.73
C ASP A 129 -20.88 19.09 9.05
N VAL A 130 -20.68 19.50 10.31
CA VAL A 130 -19.40 19.99 10.81
C VAL A 130 -18.32 18.91 10.71
N GLU A 131 -18.68 17.64 10.94
CA GLU A 131 -17.77 16.51 10.89
C GLU A 131 -17.24 16.27 9.48
N THR A 132 -18.13 16.19 8.48
CA THR A 132 -17.72 16.03 7.07
C THR A 132 -16.87 17.20 6.57
N ARG A 133 -17.16 18.43 7.00
CA ARG A 133 -16.36 19.60 6.60
C ARG A 133 -14.98 19.60 7.26
N TRP A 134 -14.89 19.23 8.52
CA TRP A 134 -13.62 19.08 9.22
C TRP A 134 -12.76 17.98 8.58
N LEU A 135 -13.39 16.86 8.19
CA LEU A 135 -12.77 15.76 7.44
C LEU A 135 -12.12 16.24 6.13
N ILE A 136 -12.88 16.98 5.31
CA ILE A 136 -12.35 17.51 4.04
C ILE A 136 -11.18 18.46 4.29
N ARG A 137 -11.26 19.33 5.30
CA ARG A 137 -10.17 20.25 5.68
C ARG A 137 -8.91 19.50 6.14
N ASP A 138 -9.04 18.47 6.97
CA ASP A 138 -7.90 17.65 7.42
C ASP A 138 -7.20 16.96 6.24
N PHE A 139 -7.96 16.40 5.30
CA PHE A 139 -7.41 15.89 4.04
C PHE A 139 -6.63 16.98 3.30
N ASP A 140 -7.20 18.17 3.10
CA ASP A 140 -6.55 19.25 2.35
C ASP A 140 -5.25 19.72 3.02
N VAL A 141 -5.22 19.85 4.35
CA VAL A 141 -4.00 20.18 5.11
C VAL A 141 -2.92 19.12 4.95
N ARG A 142 -3.28 17.83 5.05
CA ARG A 142 -2.34 16.71 4.91
C ARG A 142 -1.81 16.58 3.48
N ILE A 143 -2.68 16.78 2.49
CA ILE A 143 -2.31 16.82 1.07
C ILE A 143 -1.32 17.96 0.83
N ALA A 144 -1.62 19.18 1.27
CA ALA A 144 -0.73 20.33 1.11
C ALA A 144 0.65 20.09 1.75
N LYS A 145 0.68 19.46 2.93
CA LYS A 145 1.93 19.07 3.59
C LYS A 145 2.71 18.01 2.80
N ALA A 146 2.03 17.01 2.25
CA ALA A 146 2.64 15.99 1.40
C ALA A 146 3.27 16.63 0.15
N GLU A 147 2.56 17.54 -0.49
CA GLU A 147 3.02 18.23 -1.69
C GLU A 147 4.17 19.19 -1.42
N ALA A 148 4.13 19.90 -0.30
CA ALA A 148 5.25 20.72 0.14
C ALA A 148 6.51 19.88 0.42
N ALA A 149 6.37 18.64 0.89
CA ALA A 149 7.50 17.72 1.07
C ALA A 149 8.02 17.22 -0.29
N LEU A 150 7.13 16.78 -1.18
CA LEU A 150 7.48 16.30 -2.53
C LEU A 150 8.13 17.38 -3.39
N ALA A 151 7.68 18.62 -3.28
CA ALA A 151 8.25 19.75 -4.00
C ALA A 151 9.74 19.98 -3.67
N LYS A 152 10.18 19.66 -2.43
CA LYS A 152 11.59 19.71 -2.04
C LYS A 152 12.44 18.66 -2.76
N ASP A 153 11.83 17.53 -3.10
CA ASP A 153 12.44 16.44 -3.86
C ASP A 153 12.28 16.59 -5.38
N GLY A 154 11.72 17.73 -5.84
CA GLY A 154 11.46 18.00 -7.25
C GLY A 154 10.27 17.23 -7.84
N VAL A 155 9.46 16.60 -7.00
CA VAL A 155 8.22 15.91 -7.42
C VAL A 155 7.05 16.87 -7.26
N ARG A 156 6.32 17.14 -8.36
CA ARG A 156 5.10 17.96 -8.34
C ARG A 156 3.90 17.08 -8.65
N VAL A 157 3.04 16.89 -7.67
CA VAL A 157 1.77 16.16 -7.83
C VAL A 157 0.70 17.15 -8.29
N GLY A 158 -0.04 16.83 -9.36
CA GLY A 158 -1.23 17.59 -9.78
C GLY A 158 -1.02 18.82 -10.67
N ALA A 159 0.22 19.14 -11.10
CA ALA A 159 0.47 20.16 -12.13
C ALA A 159 0.53 19.50 -13.53
N PRO A 160 -0.03 20.12 -14.58
CA PRO A 160 0.17 19.66 -15.95
C PRO A 160 1.60 19.97 -16.39
N ASP A 161 2.54 19.13 -15.97
CA ASP A 161 3.89 19.13 -16.53
C ASP A 161 3.83 18.42 -17.87
N LEU A 162 3.55 19.18 -18.94
CA LEU A 162 3.56 18.65 -20.31
C LEU A 162 4.99 18.23 -20.63
N THR A 163 5.18 16.95 -20.93
CA THR A 163 6.51 16.41 -21.22
C THR A 163 7.02 17.04 -22.51
N PRO A 164 8.20 17.70 -22.49
CA PRO A 164 8.80 18.21 -23.71
C PRO A 164 9.06 17.08 -24.70
N LEU A 165 8.86 17.34 -25.98
CA LEU A 165 9.04 16.36 -27.05
C LEU A 165 10.45 15.75 -27.01
N ALA A 166 11.48 16.58 -26.86
CA ALA A 166 12.87 16.14 -26.76
C ALA A 166 13.11 15.19 -25.58
N THR A 167 12.45 15.43 -24.44
CA THR A 167 12.53 14.55 -23.27
C THR A 167 11.93 13.17 -23.56
N LEU A 168 10.76 13.14 -24.20
CA LEU A 168 10.17 11.87 -24.63
C LEU A 168 11.08 11.15 -25.64
N GLN A 169 11.52 11.84 -26.69
CA GLN A 169 12.39 11.26 -27.72
C GLN A 169 13.68 10.68 -27.13
N GLY A 170 14.29 11.37 -26.15
CA GLY A 170 15.47 10.87 -25.44
C GLY A 170 15.22 9.62 -24.59
N ALA A 171 13.97 9.38 -24.17
CA ALA A 171 13.58 8.18 -23.43
C ALA A 171 13.23 6.99 -24.34
N LEU A 172 12.96 7.21 -25.63
CA LEU A 172 12.57 6.17 -26.59
C LEU A 172 13.74 5.29 -27.03
N ALA A 173 13.49 3.99 -27.15
CA ALA A 173 14.36 3.06 -27.84
C ALA A 173 14.22 3.23 -29.37
N ALA A 174 15.11 2.60 -30.14
CA ALA A 174 15.14 2.77 -31.59
C ALA A 174 13.96 2.10 -32.30
N ASP A 175 13.45 1.03 -31.70
CA ASP A 175 12.33 0.16 -32.12
C ASP A 175 10.98 0.59 -31.52
N GLU A 176 10.87 1.82 -31.00
CA GLU A 176 9.65 2.31 -30.39
C GLU A 176 9.03 3.46 -31.18
N ALA A 177 7.71 3.42 -31.28
CA ALA A 177 6.89 4.46 -31.88
C ALA A 177 5.76 4.83 -30.93
N VAL A 178 5.75 6.09 -30.48
CA VAL A 178 4.67 6.63 -29.65
C VAL A 178 3.61 7.23 -30.55
N LEU A 179 2.38 6.73 -30.46
CA LEU A 179 1.29 7.13 -31.33
C LEU A 179 0.25 7.93 -30.54
N ALA A 180 -0.08 9.12 -31.05
CA ALA A 180 -1.10 9.98 -30.50
C ALA A 180 -2.11 10.37 -31.59
N MET A 181 -3.39 10.25 -31.25
CA MET A 181 -4.56 10.56 -32.04
C MET A 181 -5.47 11.49 -31.23
N ALA A 182 -5.95 12.58 -31.84
CA ALA A 182 -6.83 13.54 -31.18
C ALA A 182 -7.97 13.97 -32.11
N PRO A 183 -9.21 14.12 -31.61
CA PRO A 183 -10.33 14.58 -32.42
C PRO A 183 -10.13 16.03 -32.87
N THR A 184 -10.53 16.31 -34.11
CA THR A 184 -10.55 17.66 -34.69
C THR A 184 -11.94 17.98 -35.22
N ALA A 185 -12.18 19.23 -35.64
CA ALA A 185 -13.48 19.67 -36.15
C ALA A 185 -13.97 18.92 -37.41
N GLY A 186 -13.11 18.18 -38.11
CA GLY A 186 -13.44 17.46 -39.35
C GLY A 186 -12.84 16.06 -39.48
N GLY A 187 -12.35 15.47 -38.39
CA GLY A 187 -11.70 14.16 -38.39
C GLY A 187 -10.77 14.00 -37.21
N TYR A 188 -9.54 13.57 -37.47
CA TYR A 188 -8.53 13.35 -36.43
C TYR A 188 -7.16 13.87 -36.85
N ALA A 189 -6.45 14.43 -35.87
CA ALA A 189 -5.03 14.70 -35.97
C ALA A 189 -4.27 13.47 -35.44
N TYR A 190 -3.14 13.17 -36.08
CA TYR A 190 -2.26 12.05 -35.73
C TYR A 190 -0.84 12.57 -35.58
N MET A 191 -0.13 12.07 -34.57
CA MET A 191 1.28 12.32 -34.36
C MET A 191 1.98 11.03 -33.98
N CYS A 192 3.03 10.69 -34.73
CA CYS A 192 3.96 9.65 -34.36
C CYS A 192 5.25 10.29 -33.84
N VAL A 193 5.73 9.82 -32.70
CA VAL A 193 7.00 10.27 -32.11
C VAL A 193 7.95 9.08 -32.05
N ARG A 194 9.12 9.24 -32.68
CA ARG A 194 10.27 8.34 -32.57
C ARG A 194 11.45 9.09 -31.95
N ARG A 195 12.47 8.34 -31.55
CA ARG A 195 13.72 8.90 -31.01
C ARG A 195 14.38 9.95 -31.91
N ASP A 196 14.32 9.75 -33.22
CA ASP A 196 15.01 10.54 -34.25
C ASP A 196 14.13 11.56 -34.97
N GLY A 197 12.80 11.54 -34.76
CA GLY A 197 11.91 12.48 -35.42
C GLY A 197 10.44 12.29 -35.08
N THR A 198 9.60 13.10 -35.73
CA THR A 198 8.15 13.05 -35.58
C THR A 198 7.48 13.15 -36.93
N THR A 199 6.37 12.45 -37.12
CA THR A 199 5.47 12.65 -38.26
C THR A 199 4.10 13.10 -37.76
N GLN A 200 3.43 13.91 -38.56
CA GLN A 200 2.11 14.43 -38.25
C GLN A 200 1.21 14.41 -39.50
N SER A 201 -0.06 14.11 -39.29
CA SER A 201 -1.07 14.13 -40.35
C SER A 201 -2.43 14.51 -39.81
N LEU A 202 -3.26 15.07 -40.68
CA LEU A 202 -4.68 15.31 -40.43
C LEU A 202 -5.45 14.43 -41.42
N VAL A 203 -6.33 13.57 -40.91
CA VAL A 203 -7.16 12.69 -41.75
C VAL A 203 -8.62 13.01 -41.47
N ALA A 204 -9.36 13.32 -42.53
CA ALA A 204 -10.81 13.46 -42.46
C ALA A 204 -11.41 12.08 -42.18
N ALA A 205 -12.28 11.99 -41.18
CA ALA A 205 -12.93 10.76 -40.79
C ALA A 205 -14.27 11.07 -40.14
N ASP A 206 -15.24 10.16 -40.29
CA ASP A 206 -16.53 10.25 -39.62
C ASP A 206 -16.45 9.63 -38.21
N PRO A 207 -16.58 10.43 -37.14
CA PRO A 207 -16.54 9.92 -35.76
C PRO A 207 -17.69 8.95 -35.44
N LEU A 208 -18.84 9.09 -36.11
CA LEU A 208 -19.97 8.16 -35.94
C LEU A 208 -19.62 6.80 -36.53
N ARG A 209 -18.97 6.77 -37.70
CA ARG A 209 -18.54 5.53 -38.32
C ARG A 209 -17.53 4.77 -37.47
N LEU A 210 -16.54 5.47 -36.92
CA LEU A 210 -15.56 4.88 -35.99
C LEU A 210 -16.26 4.21 -34.80
N ARG A 211 -17.24 4.89 -34.19
CA ARG A 211 -18.03 4.33 -33.08
C ARG A 211 -18.84 3.09 -33.47
N LEU A 212 -19.45 3.10 -34.66
CA LEU A 212 -20.22 1.96 -35.17
C LEU A 212 -19.34 0.74 -35.43
N ASP A 213 -18.24 0.92 -36.16
CA ASP A 213 -17.31 -0.17 -36.48
C ASP A 213 -16.68 -0.75 -35.19
N THR A 214 -16.34 0.11 -34.21
CA THR A 214 -15.87 -0.33 -32.89
C THR A 214 -16.90 -1.22 -32.19
N ARG A 215 -18.18 -0.81 -32.15
CA ARG A 215 -19.26 -1.62 -31.54
C ARG A 215 -19.47 -2.95 -32.25
N LEU A 216 -19.36 -2.97 -33.58
CA LEU A 216 -19.49 -4.20 -34.37
C LEU A 216 -18.37 -5.20 -34.04
N VAL A 217 -17.11 -4.72 -33.99
CA VAL A 217 -15.98 -5.58 -33.63
C VAL A 217 -16.11 -6.05 -32.18
N GLN A 218 -16.45 -5.16 -31.24
CA GLN A 218 -16.67 -5.51 -29.83
C GLN A 218 -17.72 -6.61 -29.65
N ALA A 219 -18.85 -6.53 -30.36
CA ALA A 219 -19.88 -7.55 -30.29
C ALA A 219 -19.41 -8.95 -30.71
N ALA A 220 -18.45 -9.03 -31.65
CA ALA A 220 -17.85 -10.31 -32.03
C ALA A 220 -16.81 -10.82 -31.00
N LEU A 221 -16.16 -9.91 -30.27
CA LEU A 221 -15.11 -10.25 -29.31
C LEU A 221 -15.65 -10.76 -27.97
N THR A 222 -16.91 -10.49 -27.62
CA THR A 222 -17.48 -10.79 -26.30
C THR A 222 -18.44 -12.00 -26.30
N ALA A 223 -18.41 -12.82 -27.34
CA ALA A 223 -19.24 -14.02 -27.43
C ALA A 223 -18.94 -15.03 -26.30
N THR A 224 -19.99 -15.51 -25.61
CA THR A 224 -19.89 -16.35 -24.41
C THR A 224 -20.07 -17.86 -24.67
N HIS A 225 -20.20 -18.30 -25.93
CA HIS A 225 -20.33 -19.72 -26.25
C HIS A 225 -18.99 -20.46 -26.15
N ALA A 226 -19.05 -21.77 -25.92
CA ALA A 226 -17.89 -22.66 -25.95
C ALA A 226 -17.18 -22.60 -27.32
N PRO A 227 -15.85 -22.86 -27.39
CA PRO A 227 -15.12 -22.87 -28.66
C PRO A 227 -15.82 -23.73 -29.72
N ASN A 228 -16.08 -23.14 -30.89
CA ASN A 228 -16.81 -23.79 -31.97
C ASN A 228 -16.30 -23.32 -33.33
N ASP A 229 -15.68 -24.23 -34.09
CA ASP A 229 -15.05 -23.91 -35.38
C ASP A 229 -16.01 -23.26 -36.41
N ARG A 230 -17.32 -23.50 -36.31
CA ARG A 230 -18.31 -22.90 -37.24
C ARG A 230 -18.76 -21.51 -36.83
N LEU A 231 -18.86 -21.23 -35.53
CA LEU A 231 -19.26 -19.91 -35.03
C LEU A 231 -18.05 -18.96 -34.99
N ASP A 232 -16.90 -19.47 -34.55
CA ASP A 232 -15.66 -18.71 -34.34
C ASP A 232 -14.89 -18.40 -35.64
N ILE A 233 -15.41 -18.82 -36.80
CA ILE A 233 -14.92 -18.37 -38.11
C ILE A 233 -15.50 -17.00 -38.50
N GLN A 234 -16.55 -16.53 -37.80
CA GLN A 234 -17.27 -15.30 -38.11
C GLN A 234 -16.64 -14.11 -37.35
N PHE A 235 -15.82 -13.33 -38.06
CA PHE A 235 -15.26 -12.08 -37.55
C PHE A 235 -15.64 -10.92 -38.50
N PRO A 236 -16.03 -9.73 -37.98
CA PRO A 236 -16.37 -8.56 -38.79
C PRO A 236 -15.13 -7.92 -39.43
N VAL A 237 -14.52 -8.65 -40.38
CA VAL A 237 -13.27 -8.29 -41.07
C VAL A 237 -13.32 -6.89 -41.66
N GLU A 238 -14.40 -6.53 -42.37
CA GLU A 238 -14.47 -5.22 -43.01
C GLU A 238 -14.51 -4.06 -42.00
N ALA A 239 -15.17 -4.27 -40.85
CA ALA A 239 -15.15 -3.28 -39.77
C ALA A 239 -13.74 -3.18 -39.18
N SER A 240 -13.08 -4.31 -38.94
CA SER A 240 -11.69 -4.34 -38.46
C SER A 240 -10.72 -3.65 -39.43
N VAL A 241 -10.89 -3.82 -40.75
CA VAL A 241 -10.08 -3.11 -41.76
C VAL A 241 -10.34 -1.61 -41.73
N ARG A 242 -11.59 -1.16 -41.64
CA ARG A 242 -11.88 0.29 -41.51
C ARG A 242 -11.35 0.90 -40.22
N LEU A 243 -11.39 0.14 -39.12
CA LEU A 243 -10.78 0.54 -37.86
C LEU A 243 -9.27 0.63 -37.99
N HIS A 244 -8.60 -0.34 -38.63
CA HIS A 244 -7.18 -0.27 -38.94
C HIS A 244 -6.85 0.97 -39.79
N ASP A 245 -7.65 1.25 -40.82
CA ASP A 245 -7.47 2.38 -41.74
C ASP A 245 -7.59 3.74 -41.04
N THR A 246 -8.36 3.79 -39.95
CA THR A 246 -8.52 5.00 -39.14
C THR A 246 -7.48 5.06 -38.03
N LEU A 247 -7.22 3.96 -37.32
CA LEU A 247 -6.44 3.96 -36.08
C LEU A 247 -4.94 3.70 -36.28
N ILE A 248 -4.55 2.96 -37.34
CA ILE A 248 -3.18 2.49 -37.55
C ILE A 248 -2.59 2.99 -38.87
N ARG A 249 -3.32 2.89 -39.98
CA ARG A 249 -2.81 3.29 -41.32
C ARG A 249 -2.21 4.70 -41.38
N PRO A 250 -2.77 5.73 -40.69
CA PRO A 250 -2.16 7.08 -40.69
C PRO A 250 -0.72 7.11 -40.15
N PHE A 251 -0.31 6.10 -39.37
CA PHE A 251 1.01 5.97 -38.78
C PHE A 251 1.97 5.07 -39.55
N GLU A 252 1.54 4.36 -40.60
CA GLU A 252 2.37 3.35 -41.30
C GLU A 252 3.70 3.90 -41.82
N SER A 253 3.72 5.16 -42.28
CA SER A 253 4.97 5.81 -42.73
C SER A 253 6.01 6.00 -41.61
N CYS A 254 5.57 5.94 -40.35
CA CYS A 254 6.42 6.03 -39.16
C CYS A 254 6.81 4.66 -38.59
N LEU A 255 6.04 3.60 -38.88
CA LEU A 255 6.20 2.28 -38.29
C LEU A 255 7.10 1.38 -39.15
N LYS A 256 8.03 0.70 -38.49
CA LYS A 256 8.89 -0.36 -39.04
C LYS A 256 8.40 -1.71 -38.51
N PRO A 257 8.55 -2.81 -39.28
CA PRO A 257 8.24 -4.14 -38.77
C PRO A 257 8.91 -4.40 -37.43
N GLU A 258 8.21 -5.07 -36.51
CA GLU A 258 8.65 -5.40 -35.14
C GLU A 258 8.70 -4.23 -34.16
N ASP A 259 8.39 -3.00 -34.58
CA ASP A 259 8.30 -1.87 -33.66
C ASP A 259 7.30 -2.13 -32.53
N ARG A 260 7.63 -1.64 -31.33
CA ARG A 260 6.71 -1.50 -30.22
C ARG A 260 5.93 -0.20 -30.33
N ILE A 261 4.62 -0.34 -30.47
CA ILE A 261 3.65 0.75 -30.46
C ILE A 261 3.31 1.10 -29.01
N VAL A 262 3.52 2.36 -28.63
CA VAL A 262 3.07 2.91 -27.35
C VAL A 262 1.95 3.90 -27.62
N TRP A 263 0.72 3.52 -27.28
CA TRP A 263 -0.48 4.28 -27.57
C TRP A 263 -0.78 5.31 -26.46
N LEU A 264 -0.78 6.60 -26.81
CA LEU A 264 -1.05 7.69 -25.86
C LEU A 264 -2.51 8.10 -25.76
N SER A 265 -3.30 7.86 -26.81
CA SER A 265 -4.70 8.27 -26.82
C SER A 265 -5.50 7.32 -25.94
N GLY A 266 -5.95 7.78 -24.76
CA GLY A 266 -6.56 6.92 -23.75
C GLY A 266 -7.54 5.85 -24.28
N ILE A 267 -7.56 4.71 -23.60
CA ILE A 267 -8.40 3.55 -23.95
C ILE A 267 -9.92 3.81 -23.82
N ALA A 268 -10.32 4.90 -23.14
CA ALA A 268 -11.72 5.24 -22.83
C ALA A 268 -12.62 5.43 -24.07
N GLY A 269 -12.04 5.71 -25.23
CA GLY A 269 -12.77 5.83 -26.50
C GLY A 269 -12.93 4.53 -27.28
N ALA A 270 -12.17 3.49 -26.95
CA ALA A 270 -12.14 2.23 -27.67
C ALA A 270 -11.65 1.09 -26.77
N ALA A 271 -12.57 0.38 -26.10
CA ALA A 271 -12.31 -0.95 -25.54
C ALA A 271 -12.13 -1.97 -26.69
N LEU A 272 -11.13 -1.72 -27.54
CA LEU A 272 -10.83 -2.40 -28.79
C LEU A 272 -9.34 -2.76 -28.77
N PRO A 273 -9.00 -4.06 -28.88
CA PRO A 273 -7.62 -4.48 -28.97
C PRO A 273 -7.00 -4.06 -30.32
N LEU A 274 -6.07 -3.09 -30.30
CA LEU A 274 -5.37 -2.69 -31.53
C LEU A 274 -4.63 -3.88 -32.16
N SER A 275 -4.17 -4.82 -31.33
CA SER A 275 -3.52 -6.08 -31.70
C SER A 275 -4.37 -6.96 -32.63
N ALA A 276 -5.71 -6.85 -32.60
CA ALA A 276 -6.64 -7.62 -33.43
C ALA A 276 -7.18 -6.85 -34.65
N LEU A 277 -6.57 -5.71 -35.00
CA LEU A 277 -6.92 -4.99 -36.22
C LEU A 277 -6.24 -5.62 -37.44
N LEU A 278 -6.97 -5.60 -38.56
CA LEU A 278 -6.54 -6.19 -39.83
C LEU A 278 -6.21 -5.09 -40.84
N PRO A 279 -5.04 -5.12 -41.50
CA PRO A 279 -4.70 -4.17 -42.55
C PRO A 279 -5.46 -4.44 -43.87
N ALA A 280 -5.89 -5.69 -44.08
CA ALA A 280 -6.62 -6.14 -45.26
C ALA A 280 -7.45 -7.39 -44.90
N ALA A 281 -8.43 -7.71 -45.75
CA ALA A 281 -9.25 -8.90 -45.58
C ALA A 281 -8.43 -10.19 -45.84
N PRO A 282 -8.44 -11.19 -44.94
CA PRO A 282 -7.84 -12.50 -45.21
C PRO A 282 -8.59 -13.26 -46.32
N PRO A 283 -8.00 -14.35 -46.85
CA PRO A 283 -8.66 -15.21 -47.81
C PRO A 283 -10.01 -15.74 -47.30
N LYS A 284 -10.98 -15.89 -48.19
CA LYS A 284 -12.28 -16.49 -47.86
C LYS A 284 -12.19 -18.01 -47.93
N ILE A 285 -12.90 -18.68 -47.02
CA ILE A 285 -13.11 -20.12 -46.99
C ILE A 285 -14.60 -20.42 -46.79
N ALA A 286 -15.01 -21.68 -46.94
CA ALA A 286 -16.40 -22.07 -46.74
C ALA A 286 -16.89 -21.65 -45.33
N GLY A 287 -17.91 -20.78 -45.28
CA GLY A 287 -18.49 -20.30 -44.03
C GLY A 287 -17.89 -19.03 -43.43
N GLY A 288 -16.81 -18.45 -44.00
CA GLY A 288 -16.24 -17.20 -43.48
C GLY A 288 -14.86 -16.84 -44.03
N TYR A 289 -14.01 -16.35 -43.14
CA TYR A 289 -12.64 -15.92 -43.44
C TYR A 289 -11.61 -16.88 -42.84
N ASP A 290 -10.48 -17.05 -43.51
CA ASP A 290 -9.37 -17.85 -42.97
C ASP A 290 -8.58 -17.05 -41.94
N LEU A 291 -9.01 -17.14 -40.68
CA LEU A 291 -8.36 -16.44 -39.56
C LEU A 291 -6.93 -16.95 -39.27
N ALA A 292 -6.53 -18.12 -39.79
CA ALA A 292 -5.15 -18.59 -39.69
C ALA A 292 -4.20 -17.75 -40.55
N ALA A 293 -4.66 -17.35 -41.74
CA ALA A 293 -3.94 -16.52 -42.70
C ALA A 293 -4.11 -15.01 -42.46
N ALA A 294 -4.83 -14.61 -41.41
CA ALA A 294 -5.06 -13.22 -41.08
C ALA A 294 -3.78 -12.53 -40.56
N ASP A 295 -3.44 -11.37 -41.16
CA ASP A 295 -2.33 -10.52 -40.77
C ASP A 295 -2.72 -9.58 -39.61
N TRP A 296 -3.00 -10.18 -38.45
CA TRP A 296 -3.29 -9.42 -37.23
C TRP A 296 -2.12 -8.49 -36.88
N LEU A 297 -2.41 -7.27 -36.41
CA LEU A 297 -1.38 -6.30 -36.01
C LEU A 297 -0.34 -6.90 -35.03
N VAL A 298 -0.76 -7.78 -34.12
CA VAL A 298 0.13 -8.46 -33.15
C VAL A 298 1.25 -9.28 -33.80
N ARG A 299 1.04 -9.78 -35.03
CA ARG A 299 2.07 -10.53 -35.77
C ARG A 299 3.27 -9.67 -36.11
N ARG A 300 3.08 -8.34 -36.24
CA ARG A 300 4.11 -7.39 -36.63
C ARG A 300 4.56 -6.47 -35.50
N HIS A 301 3.68 -6.13 -34.55
CA HIS A 301 3.96 -5.12 -33.54
C HIS A 301 3.56 -5.58 -32.14
N ALA A 302 4.30 -5.10 -31.14
CA ALA A 302 3.86 -5.13 -29.75
C ALA A 302 3.10 -3.85 -29.41
N VAL A 303 2.11 -3.91 -28.53
CA VAL A 303 1.25 -2.75 -28.19
C VAL A 303 1.17 -2.57 -26.68
N SER A 304 1.37 -1.34 -26.20
CA SER A 304 1.03 -0.89 -24.84
C SER A 304 0.21 0.40 -24.85
N TYR A 305 -0.53 0.63 -23.77
CA TYR A 305 -1.41 1.79 -23.59
C TYR A 305 -0.92 2.61 -22.40
N ALA A 306 -0.05 3.59 -22.65
CA ALA A 306 0.66 4.32 -21.59
C ALA A 306 -0.11 5.51 -21.00
N GLY A 307 -1.10 6.04 -21.74
CA GLY A 307 -1.97 7.14 -21.28
C GLY A 307 -1.33 8.52 -21.24
N SER A 308 -0.03 8.66 -20.93
CA SER A 308 0.68 9.93 -21.05
C SER A 308 2.18 9.78 -21.35
N ALA A 309 2.76 10.81 -21.96
CA ALA A 309 4.19 10.90 -22.20
C ALA A 309 5.00 10.99 -20.89
N GLY A 310 4.45 11.66 -19.87
CA GLY A 310 5.07 11.78 -18.55
C GLY A 310 5.22 10.42 -17.88
N ALA A 311 4.21 9.56 -17.96
CA ALA A 311 4.24 8.23 -17.40
C ALA A 311 5.32 7.36 -18.06
N ILE A 312 5.49 7.47 -19.39
CA ILE A 312 6.56 6.80 -20.15
C ILE A 312 7.94 7.25 -19.65
N VAL A 313 8.18 8.56 -19.63
CA VAL A 313 9.48 9.11 -19.21
C VAL A 313 9.78 8.73 -17.76
N ALA A 314 8.79 8.85 -16.88
CA ALA A 314 8.92 8.50 -15.47
C ALA A 314 9.23 7.02 -15.28
N ALA A 315 8.50 6.10 -15.96
CA ALA A 315 8.75 4.66 -15.86
C ALA A 315 10.16 4.25 -16.30
N ARG A 316 10.76 4.98 -17.25
CA ARG A 316 12.08 4.67 -17.84
C ARG A 316 13.25 5.35 -17.15
N THR A 317 12.99 6.47 -16.50
CA THR A 317 13.96 7.19 -15.67
C THR A 317 13.98 6.65 -14.24
N ALA A 318 12.85 6.13 -13.77
CA ALA A 318 12.76 5.40 -12.53
C ALA A 318 13.61 4.11 -12.58
N ARG A 319 14.35 3.86 -11.51
CA ARG A 319 14.90 2.54 -11.24
C ARG A 319 13.92 1.83 -10.33
N ALA A 320 13.46 0.65 -10.75
CA ALA A 320 12.77 -0.23 -9.82
C ALA A 320 13.74 -0.52 -8.67
N PRO A 321 13.35 -0.30 -7.40
CA PRO A 321 14.12 -0.80 -6.28
C PRO A 321 14.31 -2.31 -6.46
N ALA A 322 15.46 -2.85 -6.05
CA ALA A 322 15.70 -4.28 -6.13
C ALA A 322 14.58 -4.99 -5.34
N ALA A 323 13.81 -5.82 -6.03
CA ALA A 323 12.84 -6.71 -5.41
C ALA A 323 13.59 -7.93 -4.90
N ASP A 324 13.38 -8.27 -3.63
CA ASP A 324 14.06 -9.40 -2.96
C ASP A 324 13.42 -10.75 -3.36
N LEU A 325 12.18 -10.74 -3.87
CA LEU A 325 11.42 -11.91 -4.29
C LEU A 325 10.99 -11.81 -5.77
N ASP A 326 10.97 -12.94 -6.48
CA ASP A 326 10.70 -12.94 -7.92
C ASP A 326 9.19 -12.91 -8.22
N PHE A 327 8.38 -13.89 -7.74
CA PHE A 327 6.98 -14.06 -8.15
C PHE A 327 6.00 -14.37 -7.00
N LEU A 328 4.85 -13.69 -6.95
CA LEU A 328 3.70 -14.02 -6.10
C LEU A 328 2.42 -14.18 -6.95
N GLY A 329 1.80 -15.35 -6.89
CA GLY A 329 0.52 -15.65 -7.53
C GLY A 329 -0.61 -15.81 -6.51
N ILE A 330 -1.82 -15.32 -6.82
CA ILE A 330 -3.03 -15.46 -6.00
C ILE A 330 -4.21 -15.85 -6.89
N GLY A 331 -4.92 -16.93 -6.56
CA GLY A 331 -6.06 -17.41 -7.35
C GLY A 331 -6.75 -18.64 -6.76
N ASP A 332 -7.61 -19.30 -7.54
CA ASP A 332 -8.46 -20.43 -7.10
C ASP A 332 -9.13 -20.20 -5.73
N PRO A 333 -9.91 -19.12 -5.55
CA PRO A 333 -10.52 -18.83 -4.26
C PRO A 333 -11.63 -19.82 -3.91
N VAL A 334 -11.77 -20.16 -2.63
CA VAL A 334 -12.89 -20.98 -2.12
C VAL A 334 -14.08 -20.07 -1.87
N LEU A 335 -15.07 -20.08 -2.77
CA LEU A 335 -16.22 -19.15 -2.73
C LEU A 335 -17.44 -19.69 -1.95
N ARG A 336 -17.31 -20.84 -1.29
CA ARG A 336 -18.41 -21.40 -0.48
C ARG A 336 -18.41 -20.74 0.91
N ALA A 337 -19.59 -20.42 1.42
CA ALA A 337 -19.75 -20.03 2.82
C ALA A 337 -19.17 -21.14 3.72
N GLY A 338 -18.29 -20.75 4.65
CA GLY A 338 -17.80 -21.66 5.69
C GLY A 338 -18.98 -22.28 6.44
N ALA A 339 -18.83 -23.53 6.89
CA ALA A 339 -19.91 -24.32 7.52
C ALA A 339 -20.55 -23.67 8.77
N ASP A 340 -19.97 -22.59 9.30
CA ASP A 340 -20.40 -21.85 10.49
C ASP A 340 -21.06 -20.48 10.21
N GLU A 341 -21.23 -20.05 8.96
CA GLU A 341 -21.89 -18.76 8.66
C GLU A 341 -23.43 -18.87 8.59
N ASP A 342 -24.11 -18.06 9.40
CA ASP A 342 -25.57 -17.92 9.40
C ASP A 342 -26.06 -17.36 8.03
N PRO A 343 -26.84 -18.14 7.26
CA PRO A 343 -27.35 -17.74 5.95
C PRO A 343 -28.19 -16.45 5.99
N ALA A 344 -28.79 -16.13 7.14
CA ALA A 344 -29.54 -14.89 7.32
C ALA A 344 -28.64 -13.65 7.35
N LYS A 345 -27.43 -13.74 7.92
CA LYS A 345 -26.47 -12.63 7.98
C LYS A 345 -25.81 -12.37 6.62
N VAL A 346 -25.59 -13.42 5.83
CA VAL A 346 -25.13 -13.32 4.43
C VAL A 346 -26.20 -12.64 3.56
N ARG A 347 -27.49 -13.00 3.75
CA ARG A 347 -28.62 -12.37 3.04
C ARG A 347 -28.86 -10.90 3.39
N LEU A 348 -28.62 -10.48 4.63
CA LEU A 348 -28.78 -9.09 5.08
C LEU A 348 -27.71 -8.14 4.53
N ARG A 349 -26.61 -8.66 3.94
CA ARG A 349 -25.44 -7.90 3.47
C ARG A 349 -25.38 -7.66 1.96
N GLY A 350 -26.23 -8.33 1.17
CA GLY A 350 -26.36 -8.13 -0.28
C GLY A 350 -25.28 -8.80 -1.16
N THR A 351 -24.06 -9.04 -0.67
CA THR A 351 -22.98 -9.65 -1.47
C THR A 351 -22.97 -11.18 -1.33
N ARG A 352 -23.39 -11.89 -2.39
CA ARG A 352 -23.39 -13.37 -2.46
C ARG A 352 -22.20 -13.87 -3.28
N LEU A 353 -21.03 -14.01 -2.65
CA LEU A 353 -19.84 -14.58 -3.30
C LEU A 353 -20.03 -16.05 -3.70
N ASP A 354 -20.90 -16.78 -2.98
CA ASP A 354 -21.33 -18.15 -3.29
C ASP A 354 -22.06 -18.29 -4.64
N ALA A 355 -22.51 -17.18 -5.24
CA ALA A 355 -23.13 -17.17 -6.56
C ALA A 355 -22.11 -17.21 -7.71
N LEU A 356 -20.82 -16.95 -7.45
CA LEU A 356 -19.76 -17.00 -8.45
C LEU A 356 -19.31 -18.44 -8.68
N ALA A 357 -19.00 -18.79 -9.93
CA ALA A 357 -18.48 -20.11 -10.25
C ALA A 357 -17.04 -20.28 -9.73
N PRO A 358 -16.66 -21.44 -9.18
CA PRO A 358 -15.28 -21.72 -8.82
C PRO A 358 -14.40 -21.75 -10.08
N LEU A 359 -13.12 -21.35 -9.95
CA LEU A 359 -12.15 -21.29 -11.04
C LEU A 359 -10.88 -22.16 -10.75
N PRO A 360 -11.01 -23.47 -10.52
CA PRO A 360 -9.88 -24.34 -10.17
C PRO A 360 -8.74 -24.34 -11.20
N GLU A 361 -9.06 -24.09 -12.47
CA GLU A 361 -8.08 -23.92 -13.55
C GLU A 361 -7.05 -22.80 -13.31
N THR A 362 -7.38 -21.80 -12.49
CA THR A 362 -6.50 -20.65 -12.25
C THR A 362 -5.28 -21.05 -11.41
N LYS A 363 -5.41 -22.11 -10.60
CA LYS A 363 -4.27 -22.73 -9.93
C LYS A 363 -3.22 -23.20 -10.93
N ASP A 364 -3.64 -23.91 -11.97
CA ASP A 364 -2.73 -24.41 -13.01
C ASP A 364 -2.05 -23.27 -13.77
N GLU A 365 -2.76 -22.18 -14.05
CA GLU A 365 -2.21 -20.97 -14.66
C GLU A 365 -1.12 -20.33 -13.79
N LEU A 366 -1.38 -20.20 -12.48
CA LEU A 366 -0.43 -19.63 -11.54
C LEU A 366 0.79 -20.51 -11.35
N GLU A 367 0.62 -21.83 -11.24
CA GLU A 367 1.72 -22.79 -11.13
C GLU A 367 2.58 -22.81 -12.41
N ALA A 368 1.95 -22.68 -13.59
CA ALA A 368 2.68 -22.55 -14.85
C ALA A 368 3.45 -21.23 -14.93
N SER A 369 2.84 -20.13 -14.49
CA SER A 369 3.45 -18.79 -14.45
C SER A 369 4.62 -18.69 -13.47
N ALA A 370 4.51 -19.35 -12.31
CA ALA A 370 5.53 -19.35 -11.25
C ALA A 370 6.77 -20.20 -11.60
N ARG A 371 6.66 -21.14 -12.54
CA ARG A 371 7.71 -22.11 -12.85
C ARG A 371 9.01 -21.41 -13.25
N GLY A 372 10.14 -21.88 -12.74
CA GLY A 372 11.48 -21.42 -13.14
C GLY A 372 11.97 -20.11 -12.50
N PHE A 373 11.15 -19.39 -11.73
CA PHE A 373 11.62 -18.29 -10.87
C PHE A 373 12.41 -18.83 -9.67
N ARG A 374 13.35 -18.03 -9.12
CA ARG A 374 14.21 -18.47 -8.00
C ARG A 374 13.46 -18.46 -6.68
N SER A 375 12.56 -17.48 -6.52
CA SER A 375 11.67 -17.36 -5.36
C SER A 375 10.25 -17.10 -5.84
N ALA A 376 9.41 -18.14 -5.77
CA ALA A 376 8.01 -18.07 -6.15
C ALA A 376 7.10 -18.54 -5.02
N ARG A 377 6.00 -17.82 -4.81
CA ARG A 377 4.92 -18.22 -3.90
C ARG A 377 3.60 -18.19 -4.67
N VAL A 378 2.76 -19.20 -4.45
CA VAL A 378 1.40 -19.26 -4.99
C VAL A 378 0.45 -19.45 -3.81
N LEU A 379 -0.52 -18.55 -3.68
CA LEU A 379 -1.60 -18.60 -2.71
C LEU A 379 -2.87 -19.06 -3.45
N VAL A 380 -3.38 -20.22 -3.07
CA VAL A 380 -4.59 -20.82 -3.65
C VAL A 380 -5.53 -21.30 -2.55
N GLN A 381 -6.81 -21.42 -2.86
CA GLN A 381 -7.83 -21.98 -1.97
C GLN A 381 -7.84 -21.28 -0.61
N ASP A 382 -7.75 -22.02 0.50
CA ASP A 382 -7.77 -21.48 1.86
C ASP A 382 -6.63 -20.49 2.16
N ALA A 383 -5.57 -20.47 1.34
CA ALA A 383 -4.48 -19.51 1.45
C ALA A 383 -4.68 -18.24 0.60
N ALA A 384 -5.59 -18.25 -0.39
CA ALA A 384 -5.88 -17.13 -1.28
C ALA A 384 -6.84 -16.11 -0.64
N THR A 385 -6.65 -15.80 0.64
CA THR A 385 -7.45 -14.84 1.41
C THR A 385 -6.78 -13.46 1.37
N GLU A 386 -7.51 -12.40 1.71
CA GLU A 386 -6.89 -11.08 1.82
C GLU A 386 -5.84 -11.05 2.96
N ARG A 387 -6.12 -11.75 4.08
CA ARG A 387 -5.13 -11.98 5.13
C ARG A 387 -3.91 -12.74 4.60
N GLY A 388 -4.09 -13.75 3.78
CA GLY A 388 -3.01 -14.52 3.16
C GLY A 388 -2.11 -13.66 2.29
N LEU A 389 -2.71 -12.74 1.50
CA LEU A 389 -2.01 -11.73 0.72
C LEU A 389 -1.26 -10.72 1.60
N ARG A 390 -1.91 -10.14 2.63
CA ARG A 390 -1.27 -9.17 3.56
C ARG A 390 -0.25 -9.85 4.48
N GLY A 391 -0.33 -11.17 4.66
CA GLY A 391 0.70 -12.00 5.29
C GLY A 391 1.93 -12.19 4.41
N GLN A 392 1.93 -11.70 3.17
CA GLN A 392 3.11 -11.63 2.32
C GLN A 392 3.77 -10.27 2.42
N MET A 393 5.08 -10.25 2.17
CA MET A 393 5.80 -9.02 1.89
C MET A 393 5.56 -8.58 0.44
N VAL A 394 4.33 -8.19 0.14
CA VAL A 394 3.87 -7.84 -1.21
C VAL A 394 4.75 -6.78 -1.89
N GLY A 395 5.29 -5.84 -1.11
CA GLY A 395 6.22 -4.82 -1.59
C GLY A 395 7.60 -5.35 -1.99
N ALA A 396 7.95 -6.60 -1.68
CA ALA A 396 9.24 -7.21 -2.01
C ALA A 396 9.23 -8.05 -3.30
N TYR A 397 8.05 -8.33 -3.88
CA TYR A 397 7.93 -9.13 -5.09
C TYR A 397 8.09 -8.30 -6.36
N ARG A 398 8.81 -8.85 -7.34
CA ARG A 398 9.01 -8.24 -8.67
C ARG A 398 7.81 -8.43 -9.59
N TYR A 399 7.17 -9.59 -9.51
CA TYR A 399 6.05 -9.98 -10.35
C TYR A 399 4.88 -10.42 -9.47
N LEU A 400 3.68 -9.88 -9.74
CA LEU A 400 2.44 -10.34 -9.12
C LEU A 400 1.48 -10.87 -10.18
N SER A 401 0.71 -11.90 -9.85
CA SER A 401 -0.34 -12.44 -10.71
C SER A 401 -1.59 -12.71 -9.89
N PHE A 402 -2.71 -12.12 -10.30
CA PHE A 402 -4.04 -12.38 -9.75
C PHE A 402 -4.86 -13.12 -10.81
N ALA A 403 -5.16 -14.39 -10.56
CA ALA A 403 -5.97 -15.24 -11.44
C ALA A 403 -7.27 -15.60 -10.72
N THR A 404 -8.28 -14.71 -10.84
CA THR A 404 -9.52 -14.76 -10.06
C THR A 404 -10.65 -13.97 -10.74
N HIS A 405 -11.81 -13.83 -10.11
CA HIS A 405 -12.87 -12.94 -10.60
C HIS A 405 -12.53 -11.47 -10.36
N GLY A 406 -12.76 -10.64 -11.37
CA GLY A 406 -12.78 -9.19 -11.26
C GLY A 406 -14.24 -8.71 -11.27
N LEU A 407 -14.60 -7.86 -10.32
CA LEU A 407 -15.95 -7.32 -10.17
C LEU A 407 -15.96 -5.83 -10.50
N LEU A 408 -16.98 -5.39 -11.23
CA LEU A 408 -17.36 -3.99 -11.40
C LEU A 408 -18.32 -3.56 -10.28
N ARG A 409 -18.50 -2.25 -10.13
CA ARG A 409 -19.52 -1.71 -9.21
C ARG A 409 -20.90 -2.26 -9.58
N GLU A 410 -21.72 -2.56 -8.58
CA GLU A 410 -23.08 -3.11 -8.74
C GLU A 410 -23.17 -4.55 -9.28
N ASP A 411 -22.06 -5.20 -9.66
CA ASP A 411 -22.05 -6.64 -10.00
C ASP A 411 -22.56 -7.50 -8.83
N LEU A 412 -22.37 -7.02 -7.61
CA LEU A 412 -22.98 -7.55 -6.39
C LEU A 412 -23.71 -6.44 -5.64
N GLN A 413 -24.86 -6.77 -5.04
CA GLN A 413 -25.64 -5.84 -4.24
C GLN A 413 -24.81 -5.41 -3.03
N GLY A 414 -24.52 -4.11 -2.90
CA GLY A 414 -23.69 -3.56 -1.82
C GLY A 414 -22.22 -3.31 -2.19
N LEU A 415 -21.76 -3.74 -3.38
CA LEU A 415 -20.42 -3.43 -3.87
C LEU A 415 -20.34 -1.97 -4.33
N SER A 416 -19.60 -1.16 -3.57
CA SER A 416 -19.48 0.29 -3.79
C SER A 416 -18.35 0.70 -4.74
N GLU A 417 -17.41 -0.21 -5.02
CA GLU A 417 -16.27 -0.02 -5.91
C GLU A 417 -15.79 -1.36 -6.52
N PRO A 418 -15.04 -1.35 -7.64
CA PRO A 418 -14.48 -2.57 -8.22
C PRO A 418 -13.53 -3.32 -7.29
N ALA A 419 -13.49 -4.66 -7.41
CA ALA A 419 -12.72 -5.54 -6.53
C ALA A 419 -12.23 -6.81 -7.23
N LEU A 420 -11.15 -7.41 -6.70
CA LEU A 420 -10.73 -8.77 -7.02
C LEU A 420 -11.28 -9.71 -5.94
N VAL A 421 -11.85 -10.85 -6.36
CA VAL A 421 -12.41 -11.82 -5.42
C VAL A 421 -11.32 -12.74 -4.87
N LEU A 422 -11.27 -12.87 -3.57
CA LEU A 422 -10.39 -13.76 -2.82
C LEU A 422 -11.24 -14.73 -1.98
N THR A 423 -10.60 -15.71 -1.32
CA THR A 423 -11.29 -16.59 -0.38
C THR A 423 -11.75 -15.76 0.82
N PRO A 424 -13.07 -15.65 1.09
CA PRO A 424 -13.57 -14.95 2.27
C PRO A 424 -13.25 -15.77 3.52
N VAL A 425 -12.79 -15.11 4.59
CA VAL A 425 -12.59 -15.76 5.90
C VAL A 425 -13.74 -15.41 6.83
N THR A 426 -14.12 -14.14 6.87
CA THR A 426 -15.32 -13.70 7.58
C THR A 426 -15.84 -12.41 6.98
N ALA A 427 -17.11 -12.40 6.54
CA ALA A 427 -17.72 -11.18 6.03
C ALA A 427 -17.92 -10.08 7.11
N ALA A 428 -17.59 -10.36 8.38
CA ALA A 428 -17.64 -9.36 9.45
C ALA A 428 -16.34 -8.57 9.61
N ASP A 429 -15.24 -9.05 9.02
CA ASP A 429 -13.96 -8.34 8.99
C ASP A 429 -13.80 -7.70 7.60
N PRO A 430 -13.92 -6.37 7.47
CA PRO A 430 -13.74 -5.68 6.19
C PRO A 430 -12.33 -5.82 5.59
N PHE A 431 -11.38 -6.41 6.32
CA PHE A 431 -10.05 -6.73 5.82
C PHE A 431 -9.89 -8.23 5.48
N ASP A 432 -10.94 -9.04 5.56
CA ASP A 432 -10.88 -10.46 5.20
C ASP A 432 -12.26 -10.98 4.76
N ASP A 433 -13.01 -10.10 4.08
CA ASP A 433 -14.36 -10.34 3.57
C ASP A 433 -14.35 -11.02 2.18
N GLY A 434 -13.16 -11.20 1.59
CA GLY A 434 -12.95 -11.85 0.31
C GLY A 434 -13.00 -10.88 -0.88
N LEU A 435 -13.05 -9.57 -0.65
CA LEU A 435 -13.11 -8.55 -1.71
C LEU A 435 -11.92 -7.62 -1.61
N LEU A 436 -10.86 -7.90 -2.37
CA LEU A 436 -9.74 -6.99 -2.48
C LEU A 436 -10.11 -5.80 -3.38
N THR A 437 -10.58 -4.72 -2.76
CA THR A 437 -11.13 -3.54 -3.44
C THR A 437 -10.06 -2.68 -4.13
N ALA A 438 -10.48 -1.86 -5.10
CA ALA A 438 -9.60 -0.88 -5.75
C ALA A 438 -8.98 0.10 -4.74
N SER A 439 -9.74 0.55 -3.73
CA SER A 439 -9.20 1.38 -2.63
C SER A 439 -8.10 0.67 -1.83
N GLU A 440 -8.29 -0.61 -1.50
CA GLU A 440 -7.28 -1.38 -0.77
C GLU A 440 -6.02 -1.64 -1.60
N ILE A 441 -6.17 -1.92 -2.89
CA ILE A 441 -5.03 -2.06 -3.82
C ILE A 441 -4.26 -0.74 -3.88
N ALA A 442 -4.95 0.40 -4.05
CA ALA A 442 -4.30 1.72 -4.05
C ALA A 442 -3.60 2.06 -2.72
N ASP A 443 -4.05 1.45 -1.63
CA ASP A 443 -3.42 1.51 -0.30
C ASP A 443 -2.20 0.58 -0.14
N MET A 444 -1.87 -0.24 -1.13
CA MET A 444 -0.62 -1.01 -1.18
C MET A 444 0.55 -0.19 -1.71
N ASN A 445 1.75 -0.46 -1.20
CA ASN A 445 3.00 0.14 -1.67
C ASN A 445 3.84 -0.95 -2.34
N LEU A 446 3.59 -1.12 -3.64
CA LEU A 446 4.15 -2.19 -4.46
C LEU A 446 5.43 -1.71 -5.14
N ARG A 447 6.43 -2.59 -5.18
CA ARG A 447 7.66 -2.41 -5.97
C ARG A 447 7.67 -3.30 -7.21
N ALA A 448 6.53 -3.91 -7.53
CA ALA A 448 6.41 -4.84 -8.64
C ALA A 448 6.69 -4.13 -9.97
N ALA A 449 7.53 -4.75 -10.79
CA ALA A 449 7.80 -4.29 -12.15
C ALA A 449 6.60 -4.57 -13.07
N PHE A 450 5.78 -5.56 -12.74
CA PHE A 450 4.64 -5.97 -13.54
C PHE A 450 3.60 -6.73 -12.70
N VAL A 451 2.33 -6.45 -12.96
CA VAL A 451 1.17 -7.19 -12.40
C VAL A 451 0.37 -7.77 -13.56
N ALA A 452 -0.03 -9.05 -13.46
CA ALA A 452 -1.02 -9.64 -14.34
C ALA A 452 -2.36 -9.80 -13.63
N LEU A 453 -3.41 -9.19 -14.19
CA LEU A 453 -4.80 -9.38 -13.79
C LEU A 453 -5.47 -10.32 -14.76
N SER A 454 -5.34 -11.61 -14.49
CA SER A 454 -6.07 -12.68 -15.15
C SER A 454 -7.46 -12.80 -14.56
N ALA A 455 -8.22 -11.72 -14.71
CA ALA A 455 -9.53 -11.53 -14.12
C ALA A 455 -10.40 -10.75 -15.11
N CYS A 456 -11.64 -11.20 -15.27
CA CYS A 456 -12.61 -10.66 -16.23
C CYS A 456 -12.83 -9.15 -16.04
N ASN A 457 -13.00 -8.41 -17.15
CA ASN A 457 -13.38 -6.99 -17.16
C ASN A 457 -12.42 -6.04 -16.41
N THR A 458 -11.18 -6.46 -16.14
CA THR A 458 -10.19 -5.64 -15.42
C THR A 458 -9.64 -4.48 -16.24
N ALA A 459 -9.89 -4.46 -17.55
CA ALA A 459 -9.65 -3.35 -18.45
C ALA A 459 -10.95 -2.63 -18.91
N ASN A 460 -12.09 -2.87 -18.25
CA ASN A 460 -13.37 -2.19 -18.52
C ASN A 460 -13.59 -0.97 -17.61
N PHE A 461 -14.31 0.05 -18.11
CA PHE A 461 -14.51 1.34 -17.44
C PHE A 461 -15.82 1.36 -16.63
N ASP A 462 -15.79 1.83 -15.38
CA ASP A 462 -17.01 2.17 -14.63
C ASP A 462 -17.34 3.64 -14.88
N LEU A 463 -18.45 3.91 -15.59
CA LEU A 463 -18.87 5.26 -15.97
C LEU A 463 -19.30 6.16 -14.78
N THR A 464 -19.22 5.68 -13.52
CA THR A 464 -19.53 6.46 -12.33
C THR A 464 -18.29 7.08 -11.66
N GLN A 465 -18.47 8.25 -11.04
CA GLN A 465 -17.51 9.36 -10.90
C GLN A 465 -16.20 9.16 -10.08
N LEU A 466 -15.88 7.95 -9.68
CA LEU A 466 -14.55 7.55 -9.18
C LEU A 466 -13.62 7.10 -10.30
N ALA A 467 -14.19 6.49 -11.34
CA ALA A 467 -13.46 5.78 -12.39
C ALA A 467 -14.08 6.00 -13.78
N GLN A 468 -14.71 7.17 -14.02
CA GLN A 468 -15.44 7.43 -15.28
C GLN A 468 -14.65 7.12 -16.55
N ASP A 469 -13.32 7.12 -16.45
CA ASP A 469 -12.43 7.22 -17.58
C ASP A 469 -11.25 6.22 -17.55
N LEU A 470 -11.09 5.35 -16.52
CA LEU A 470 -10.15 4.20 -16.51
C LEU A 470 -10.70 2.95 -15.80
N PRO A 471 -10.20 1.73 -16.12
CA PRO A 471 -10.52 0.51 -15.38
C PRO A 471 -9.99 0.58 -13.96
N ALA A 472 -10.90 0.69 -12.98
CA ALA A 472 -10.56 1.08 -11.60
C ALA A 472 -9.47 0.22 -10.93
N LEU A 473 -9.34 -1.06 -11.30
CA LEU A 473 -8.33 -1.96 -10.75
C LEU A 473 -6.93 -1.68 -11.32
N ALA A 474 -6.79 -1.44 -12.63
CA ALA A 474 -5.50 -1.07 -13.22
C ALA A 474 -5.01 0.28 -12.69
N SER A 475 -5.94 1.22 -12.51
CA SER A 475 -5.70 2.50 -11.85
C SER A 475 -5.18 2.33 -10.43
N ALA A 476 -5.83 1.47 -9.65
CA ALA A 476 -5.39 1.16 -8.30
C ALA A 476 -3.95 0.62 -8.27
N PHE A 477 -3.59 -0.30 -9.17
CA PHE A 477 -2.21 -0.82 -9.26
C PHE A 477 -1.19 0.24 -9.69
N ALA A 478 -1.57 1.14 -10.61
CA ALA A 478 -0.72 2.27 -11.00
C ALA A 478 -0.45 3.20 -9.80
N VAL A 479 -1.48 3.54 -9.03
CA VAL A 479 -1.36 4.31 -7.77
C VAL A 479 -0.56 3.54 -6.73
N ALA A 480 -0.66 2.21 -6.71
CA ALA A 480 0.10 1.33 -5.84
C ALA A 480 1.58 1.17 -6.23
N GLY A 481 2.02 1.69 -7.39
CA GLY A 481 3.45 1.73 -7.76
C GLY A 481 3.83 0.90 -8.98
N VAL A 482 2.86 0.28 -9.64
CA VAL A 482 3.10 -0.67 -10.72
C VAL A 482 3.18 0.06 -12.07
N PRO A 483 4.32 0.02 -12.77
CA PRO A 483 4.51 0.78 -14.01
C PRO A 483 3.81 0.15 -15.22
N SER A 484 3.45 -1.13 -15.15
CA SER A 484 2.75 -1.83 -16.22
C SER A 484 1.90 -2.97 -15.67
N THR A 485 0.65 -3.02 -16.12
CA THR A 485 -0.35 -4.02 -15.70
C THR A 485 -0.92 -4.70 -16.93
N LEU A 486 -0.91 -6.03 -16.96
CA LEU A 486 -1.72 -6.79 -17.90
C LEU A 486 -3.14 -6.87 -17.35
N ALA A 487 -4.12 -6.50 -18.17
CA ALA A 487 -5.53 -6.56 -17.82
C ALA A 487 -6.34 -7.16 -18.97
N THR A 488 -7.58 -7.59 -18.69
CA THR A 488 -8.46 -8.19 -19.69
C THR A 488 -9.65 -7.28 -20.04
N LEU A 489 -9.90 -7.09 -21.33
CA LEU A 489 -11.00 -6.25 -21.83
C LEU A 489 -12.39 -6.90 -21.64
N TRP A 490 -12.46 -8.24 -21.57
CA TRP A 490 -13.68 -9.03 -21.39
C TRP A 490 -13.34 -10.38 -20.71
N PRO A 491 -14.34 -11.19 -20.30
CA PRO A 491 -14.11 -12.50 -19.71
C PRO A 491 -13.29 -13.44 -20.61
N VAL A 492 -12.26 -14.06 -20.05
CA VAL A 492 -11.30 -14.87 -20.82
C VAL A 492 -11.56 -16.37 -20.68
N ASN A 493 -11.24 -17.13 -21.73
CA ASN A 493 -11.27 -18.59 -21.67
C ASN A 493 -10.05 -19.11 -20.89
N SER A 494 -10.29 -20.05 -19.98
CA SER A 494 -9.29 -20.63 -19.08
C SER A 494 -8.07 -21.20 -19.79
N GLU A 495 -8.26 -21.94 -20.89
CA GLU A 495 -7.14 -22.54 -21.64
C GLU A 495 -6.29 -21.46 -22.34
N ALA A 496 -6.95 -20.47 -22.94
CA ALA A 496 -6.24 -19.34 -23.56
C ALA A 496 -5.47 -18.52 -22.52
N SER A 497 -6.07 -18.28 -21.37
CA SER A 497 -5.46 -17.55 -20.26
C SER A 497 -4.21 -18.24 -19.73
N LYS A 498 -4.31 -19.55 -19.43
CA LYS A 498 -3.19 -20.37 -18.96
C LYS A 498 -1.99 -20.29 -19.91
N GLN A 499 -2.21 -20.39 -21.22
CA GLN A 499 -1.10 -20.38 -22.19
C GLN A 499 -0.52 -18.98 -22.39
N VAL A 500 -1.36 -17.95 -22.53
CA VAL A 500 -0.90 -16.58 -22.80
C VAL A 500 -0.23 -15.97 -21.58
N VAL A 501 -0.86 -16.03 -20.40
CA VAL A 501 -0.32 -15.42 -19.17
C VAL A 501 0.96 -16.10 -18.71
N ALA A 502 1.00 -17.45 -18.69
CA ALA A 502 2.23 -18.17 -18.36
C ALA A 502 3.35 -17.89 -19.38
N GLY A 503 3.00 -17.76 -20.66
CA GLY A 503 3.93 -17.36 -21.71
C GLY A 503 4.56 -15.98 -21.46
N VAL A 504 3.76 -15.00 -21.02
CA VAL A 504 4.25 -13.66 -20.64
C VAL A 504 5.28 -13.74 -19.52
N PHE A 505 4.99 -14.46 -18.44
CA PHE A 505 5.94 -14.59 -17.32
C PHE A 505 7.20 -15.37 -17.72
N ALA A 506 7.08 -16.41 -18.55
CA ALA A 506 8.23 -17.14 -19.08
C ALA A 506 9.15 -16.25 -19.91
N ASP A 507 8.58 -15.44 -20.83
CA ASP A 507 9.36 -14.52 -21.65
C ASP A 507 10.01 -13.40 -20.79
N LEU A 508 9.29 -12.86 -19.79
CA LEU A 508 9.83 -11.86 -18.85
C LEU A 508 10.99 -12.41 -17.99
N ARG A 509 10.93 -13.70 -17.63
CA ARG A 509 11.99 -14.41 -16.90
C ARG A 509 13.21 -14.66 -17.77
N ASP A 510 12.99 -15.25 -18.95
CA ASP A 510 14.07 -15.77 -19.81
C ASP A 510 14.75 -14.67 -20.63
N ARG A 511 14.07 -13.55 -20.87
CA ARG A 511 14.57 -12.42 -21.67
C ARG A 511 14.52 -11.12 -20.87
N PRO A 512 15.36 -10.98 -19.82
CA PRO A 512 15.40 -9.78 -19.01
C PRO A 512 15.78 -8.57 -19.87
N GLY A 513 14.82 -7.66 -20.09
CA GLY A 513 14.98 -6.50 -20.95
C GLY A 513 13.97 -6.40 -22.10
N GLN A 514 13.16 -7.43 -22.36
CA GLN A 514 12.12 -7.38 -23.40
C GLN A 514 10.93 -6.46 -23.04
N GLY A 515 10.54 -6.42 -21.75
CA GLY A 515 9.40 -5.63 -21.28
C GLY A 515 8.03 -6.34 -21.48
N PRO A 516 6.99 -5.97 -20.71
CA PRO A 516 5.71 -6.67 -20.72
C PRO A 516 4.95 -6.67 -22.06
N ALA A 517 5.02 -5.60 -22.84
CA ALA A 517 4.27 -5.51 -24.10
C ALA A 517 4.83 -6.42 -25.19
N ALA A 518 6.15 -6.52 -25.28
CA ALA A 518 6.79 -7.46 -26.20
C ALA A 518 6.63 -8.91 -25.72
N ALA A 519 6.64 -9.17 -24.41
CA ALA A 519 6.33 -10.49 -23.86
C ALA A 519 4.88 -10.92 -24.17
N LEU A 520 3.90 -10.02 -24.06
CA LEU A 520 2.51 -10.31 -24.43
C LEU A 520 2.36 -10.59 -25.93
N ALA A 521 2.96 -9.76 -26.77
CA ALA A 521 2.90 -9.98 -28.22
C ALA A 521 3.51 -11.33 -28.62
N GLU A 522 4.64 -11.70 -28.01
CA GLU A 522 5.28 -12.99 -28.25
C GLU A 522 4.40 -14.16 -27.76
N ALA A 523 3.82 -14.06 -26.56
CA ALA A 523 2.89 -15.07 -26.06
C ALA A 523 1.65 -15.23 -26.98
N GLN A 524 1.08 -14.13 -27.47
CA GLN A 524 -0.05 -14.15 -28.42
C GLN A 524 0.34 -14.75 -29.77
N ARG A 525 1.54 -14.43 -30.31
CA ARG A 525 2.05 -15.03 -31.55
C ARG A 525 2.26 -16.53 -31.39
N ARG A 526 2.82 -16.96 -30.26
CA ARG A 526 3.06 -18.37 -29.94
C ARG A 526 1.73 -19.14 -29.82
N PHE A 527 0.73 -18.53 -29.18
CA PHE A 527 -0.64 -19.06 -29.12
C PHE A 527 -1.29 -19.18 -30.51
N LEU A 528 -1.18 -18.15 -31.36
CA LEU A 528 -1.70 -18.17 -32.73
C LEU A 528 -0.98 -19.18 -33.65
N ALA A 529 0.28 -19.49 -33.38
CA ALA A 529 1.06 -20.46 -34.15
C ALA A 529 0.69 -21.91 -33.82
N ALA A 530 0.28 -22.18 -32.57
CA ALA A 530 -0.11 -23.50 -32.11
C ALA A 530 -1.39 -23.45 -31.25
N PRO A 531 -2.54 -23.03 -31.81
CA PRO A 531 -3.77 -22.90 -31.05
C PRO A 531 -4.35 -24.29 -30.70
N PRO A 532 -5.05 -24.45 -29.57
CA PRO A 532 -5.66 -25.73 -29.17
C PRO A 532 -6.61 -26.32 -30.21
N SER A 533 -7.34 -25.46 -30.94
CA SER A 533 -8.17 -25.82 -32.08
C SER A 533 -8.33 -24.63 -33.02
N ARG A 534 -8.98 -24.83 -34.17
CA ARG A 534 -9.19 -23.76 -35.16
C ARG A 534 -10.04 -22.62 -34.62
N ALA A 535 -11.03 -22.90 -33.76
CA ALA A 535 -11.83 -21.88 -33.07
C ALA A 535 -10.97 -20.84 -32.32
N TYR A 536 -9.86 -21.27 -31.72
CA TYR A 536 -8.98 -20.41 -30.92
C TYR A 536 -8.21 -19.36 -31.73
N LEU A 537 -8.25 -19.42 -33.07
CA LEU A 537 -7.75 -18.35 -33.94
C LEU A 537 -8.60 -17.07 -33.85
N HIS A 538 -9.86 -17.18 -33.40
CA HIS A 538 -10.74 -16.03 -33.22
C HIS A 538 -10.19 -15.09 -32.13
N PRO A 539 -10.12 -13.76 -32.37
CA PRO A 539 -9.52 -12.83 -31.42
C PRO A 539 -10.17 -12.75 -30.03
N ARG A 540 -11.40 -13.25 -29.87
CA ARG A 540 -12.04 -13.35 -28.55
C ARG A 540 -11.22 -14.12 -27.51
N PHE A 541 -10.34 -15.03 -27.95
CA PHE A 541 -9.52 -15.87 -27.08
C PHE A 541 -8.19 -15.24 -26.69
N TRP A 542 -7.45 -14.68 -27.66
CA TRP A 542 -6.08 -14.23 -27.45
C TRP A 542 -5.93 -12.70 -27.37
N ALA A 543 -6.89 -11.94 -27.89
CA ALA A 543 -6.88 -10.47 -27.85
C ALA A 543 -7.52 -9.77 -26.62
N PRO A 544 -8.12 -10.44 -25.60
CA PRO A 544 -8.61 -9.72 -24.43
C PRO A 544 -7.47 -9.10 -23.60
N PHE A 545 -6.28 -9.72 -23.64
CA PHE A 545 -5.12 -9.30 -22.87
C PHE A 545 -4.49 -8.05 -23.48
N VAL A 546 -4.32 -7.01 -22.66
CA VAL A 546 -3.67 -5.75 -23.03
C VAL A 546 -2.69 -5.30 -21.95
N ILE A 547 -1.65 -4.58 -22.34
CA ILE A 547 -0.71 -3.94 -21.40
C ILE A 547 -1.08 -2.48 -21.20
N LEU A 548 -1.45 -2.13 -19.97
CA LEU A 548 -1.67 -0.76 -19.52
C LEU A 548 -0.38 -0.23 -18.86
N GLY A 549 0.00 1.01 -19.15
CA GLY A 549 1.29 1.61 -18.76
C GLY A 549 2.34 1.59 -19.89
N ASP A 550 3.61 1.85 -19.56
CA ASP A 550 4.69 1.97 -20.56
C ASP A 550 4.89 0.68 -21.38
N GLY A 551 4.80 -0.48 -20.73
CA GLY A 551 4.99 -1.80 -21.34
C GLY A 551 6.42 -2.10 -21.81
N GLY A 552 7.36 -1.18 -21.60
CA GLY A 552 8.79 -1.39 -21.82
C GLY A 552 9.49 -2.09 -20.66
N PRO A 553 10.78 -2.39 -20.81
CA PRO A 553 11.56 -2.96 -19.72
C PRO A 553 11.76 -1.95 -18.59
N VAL A 554 11.41 -2.34 -17.37
CA VAL A 554 11.77 -1.58 -16.18
C VAL A 554 13.24 -1.82 -15.87
N ARG A 555 14.02 -0.73 -15.72
CA ARG A 555 15.43 -0.83 -15.34
C ARG A 555 15.53 -1.32 -13.90
N ALA A 556 16.10 -2.51 -13.73
CA ALA A 556 16.45 -3.02 -12.40
C ALA A 556 17.46 -2.09 -11.74
N GLY A 557 17.18 -1.66 -10.51
CA GLY A 557 18.17 -1.00 -9.66
C GLY A 557 19.33 -1.94 -9.33
N ALA A 558 20.42 -1.39 -8.80
CA ALA A 558 21.49 -2.21 -8.25
C ALA A 558 20.90 -3.13 -7.18
N VAL A 559 21.24 -4.43 -7.25
CA VAL A 559 20.86 -5.41 -6.23
C VAL A 559 21.65 -5.05 -4.97
N SER A 560 21.01 -4.35 -4.04
CA SER A 560 21.51 -4.31 -2.67
C SER A 560 21.29 -5.68 -2.04
N PRO A 561 22.21 -6.18 -1.20
CA PRO A 561 21.93 -7.36 -0.41
C PRO A 561 20.63 -7.14 0.37
N PRO A 562 19.74 -8.14 0.43
CA PRO A 562 18.42 -7.96 1.01
C PRO A 562 18.58 -7.55 2.48
N ALA A 563 17.96 -6.42 2.86
CA ALA A 563 17.95 -5.95 4.23
C ALA A 563 17.19 -6.94 5.14
N LEU A 564 16.30 -7.75 4.56
CA LEU A 564 15.60 -8.85 5.19
C LEU A 564 16.07 -10.18 4.63
N ARG A 565 16.61 -11.04 5.49
CA ARG A 565 17.10 -12.38 5.12
C ARG A 565 16.00 -13.44 5.11
N SER A 566 15.13 -13.41 6.11
CA SER A 566 14.01 -14.35 6.25
C SER A 566 12.94 -13.79 7.20
N VAL A 567 11.73 -14.34 7.10
CA VAL A 567 10.65 -14.12 8.08
C VAL A 567 10.26 -15.47 8.65
N GLU A 568 10.14 -15.50 9.97
CA GLU A 568 9.67 -16.64 10.72
C GLU A 568 8.30 -16.32 11.32
N VAL A 569 7.25 -17.00 10.86
CA VAL A 569 5.88 -16.85 11.37
C VAL A 569 5.67 -17.85 12.51
N LEU A 570 5.20 -17.37 13.66
CA LEU A 570 5.08 -18.15 14.90
C LEU A 570 3.67 -18.65 15.17
N THR A 571 2.66 -17.99 14.61
CA THR A 571 1.23 -18.31 14.81
C THR A 571 0.51 -18.47 13.49
N THR A 572 -0.56 -19.27 13.51
CA THR A 572 -1.42 -19.53 12.36
C THR A 572 -2.56 -18.52 12.26
N ALA A 573 -3.08 -18.02 13.38
CA ALA A 573 -4.19 -17.08 13.43
C ALA A 573 -4.04 -16.06 14.57
N GLY A 574 -3.82 -14.80 14.20
CA GLY A 574 -3.68 -13.71 15.17
C GLY A 574 -2.34 -13.72 15.89
N GLY A 575 -2.01 -12.60 16.54
CA GLY A 575 -0.88 -12.49 17.46
C GLY A 575 0.21 -11.52 17.04
N GLU A 576 1.11 -11.24 17.98
CA GLU A 576 2.21 -10.30 17.82
C GLU A 576 3.36 -10.72 18.75
N VAL A 577 4.61 -10.60 18.28
CA VAL A 577 5.80 -10.78 19.12
C VAL A 577 6.04 -9.51 19.93
N LEU A 578 5.89 -9.61 21.25
CA LEU A 578 5.96 -8.48 22.17
C LEU A 578 7.34 -8.31 22.82
N GLY A 579 8.08 -9.42 23.01
CA GLY A 579 9.40 -9.39 23.64
C GLY A 579 10.38 -10.32 22.95
N LEU A 580 11.56 -9.80 22.62
CA LEU A 580 12.70 -10.58 22.13
C LEU A 580 13.90 -10.37 23.05
N LYS A 581 14.55 -11.47 23.44
CA LYS A 581 15.74 -11.42 24.28
C LYS A 581 16.73 -12.48 23.85
N ARG A 582 17.94 -12.03 23.50
CA ARG A 582 19.10 -12.92 23.37
C ARG A 582 19.48 -13.47 24.75
N THR A 583 19.62 -14.78 24.84
CA THR A 583 20.12 -15.52 26.02
C THR A 583 21.49 -16.13 25.71
N ALA A 584 22.08 -16.83 26.68
CA ALA A 584 23.36 -17.52 26.48
C ALA A 584 23.25 -18.71 25.50
N THR A 585 22.07 -19.32 25.40
CA THR A 585 21.85 -20.57 24.63
C THR A 585 21.01 -20.38 23.38
N GLY A 586 20.54 -19.15 23.12
CA GLY A 586 19.55 -18.94 22.08
C GLY A 586 18.89 -17.57 22.11
N THR A 587 17.73 -17.47 21.46
CA THR A 587 16.87 -16.29 21.48
C THR A 587 15.49 -16.67 22.01
N ALA A 588 15.06 -15.99 23.07
CA ALA A 588 13.72 -16.10 23.61
C ALA A 588 12.78 -15.10 22.93
N ALA A 589 11.58 -15.58 22.57
CA ALA A 589 10.48 -14.77 22.05
C ALA A 589 9.23 -14.95 22.92
N ARG A 590 8.63 -13.84 23.35
CA ARG A 590 7.32 -13.78 24.01
C ARG A 590 6.31 -13.17 23.04
N PHE A 591 5.25 -13.91 22.76
CA PHE A 591 4.25 -13.52 21.76
C PHE A 591 2.84 -13.91 22.19
N ILE A 592 1.86 -13.28 21.58
CA ILE A 592 0.44 -13.64 21.73
C ILE A 592 0.22 -14.96 20.98
N SER A 593 -0.37 -15.95 21.64
CA SER A 593 -0.58 -17.28 21.05
C SER A 593 -1.70 -17.28 20.00
N ASP A 594 -1.82 -18.39 19.28
CA ASP A 594 -2.99 -18.66 18.43
C ASP A 594 -4.29 -18.53 19.23
N ALA A 595 -5.32 -18.00 18.57
CA ALA A 595 -6.66 -17.93 19.13
C ALA A 595 -7.30 -19.32 19.23
N ASP A 596 -8.06 -19.58 20.30
CA ASP A 596 -8.88 -20.79 20.39
C ASP A 596 -10.11 -20.74 19.47
N ALA A 597 -10.89 -21.83 19.41
CA ALA A 597 -12.11 -21.90 18.59
C ALA A 597 -13.18 -20.84 18.96
N ARG A 598 -13.02 -20.12 20.08
CA ARG A 598 -13.88 -19.02 20.53
C ARG A 598 -13.21 -17.64 20.35
N GLY A 599 -12.08 -17.58 19.64
CA GLY A 599 -11.33 -16.35 19.38
C GLY A 599 -10.50 -15.85 20.56
N ARG A 600 -10.33 -16.63 21.64
CA ARG A 600 -9.56 -16.19 22.82
C ARG A 600 -8.07 -16.46 22.62
N GLN A 601 -7.25 -15.43 22.80
CA GLN A 601 -5.80 -15.51 22.70
C GLN A 601 -5.14 -15.57 24.09
N GLY A 602 -4.09 -16.36 24.20
CA GLY A 602 -3.22 -16.43 25.37
C GLY A 602 -1.84 -15.89 25.05
N SER A 603 -0.82 -16.55 25.59
CA SER A 603 0.57 -16.18 25.40
C SER A 603 1.43 -17.41 25.15
N ALA A 604 2.55 -17.20 24.47
CA ALA A 604 3.52 -18.23 24.20
C ALA A 604 4.94 -17.71 24.47
N VAL A 605 5.81 -18.60 24.90
CA VAL A 605 7.26 -18.38 25.00
C VAL A 605 7.93 -19.41 24.14
N ARG A 606 8.86 -18.96 23.30
CA ARG A 606 9.70 -19.84 22.49
C ARG A 606 11.17 -19.55 22.74
N MET A 607 11.98 -20.59 22.88
CA MET A 607 13.43 -20.50 22.76
C MET A 607 13.85 -21.07 21.41
N ALA A 608 14.57 -20.28 20.62
CA ALA A 608 15.29 -20.78 19.44
C ALA A 608 16.78 -20.91 19.76
N ASP A 609 17.42 -21.94 19.24
CA ASP A 609 18.87 -22.13 19.35
C ASP A 609 19.65 -21.11 18.49
N ASP A 610 20.97 -21.22 18.53
CA ASP A 610 21.88 -20.36 17.76
C ASP A 610 21.86 -20.63 16.27
N ALA A 611 21.26 -21.72 15.79
CA ALA A 611 21.02 -21.99 14.38
C ALA A 611 19.70 -21.35 13.90
N GLY A 612 18.78 -21.03 14.82
CA GLY A 612 17.43 -20.53 14.57
C GLY A 612 16.36 -21.62 14.65
N GLY A 613 16.71 -22.86 15.02
CA GLY A 613 15.75 -23.94 15.25
C GLY A 613 15.02 -23.77 16.58
N GLU A 614 13.74 -24.15 16.64
CA GLU A 614 12.96 -24.13 17.88
C GLU A 614 13.49 -25.19 18.86
N ALA A 615 14.13 -24.75 19.94
CA ALA A 615 14.63 -25.62 21.00
C ALA A 615 13.49 -26.09 21.91
N TRP A 616 12.59 -25.17 22.26
CA TRP A 616 11.35 -25.47 22.98
C TRP A 616 10.33 -24.32 22.84
N ARG A 617 9.06 -24.66 23.02
CA ARG A 617 7.93 -23.72 23.07
C ARG A 617 6.99 -24.10 24.22
N GLN A 618 6.47 -23.09 24.91
CA GLN A 618 5.42 -23.23 25.91
C GLN A 618 4.29 -22.25 25.65
N GLU A 619 3.04 -22.72 25.74
CA GLU A 619 1.85 -21.89 25.57
C GLU A 619 1.02 -21.87 26.85
N ASP A 620 0.52 -20.70 27.23
CA ASP A 620 -0.45 -20.52 28.30
C ASP A 620 -1.66 -19.72 27.80
N ARG A 621 -2.82 -20.38 27.76
CA ARG A 621 -4.09 -19.81 27.33
C ARG A 621 -4.79 -18.95 28.38
N THR A 622 -4.29 -18.96 29.61
CA THR A 622 -4.85 -18.23 30.75
C THR A 622 -4.11 -16.92 31.06
N VAL A 623 -2.95 -16.73 30.43
CA VAL A 623 -2.06 -15.57 30.60
C VAL A 623 -1.96 -14.83 29.27
N GLY A 624 -2.28 -13.54 29.26
CA GLY A 624 -1.99 -12.63 28.16
C GLY A 624 -0.53 -12.21 28.15
N ALA A 625 0.05 -11.99 26.96
CA ALA A 625 1.47 -11.67 26.81
C ALA A 625 1.80 -10.20 27.20
N ALA A 626 3.01 -9.97 27.69
CA ALA A 626 3.59 -8.64 27.90
C ALA A 626 5.03 -8.58 27.36
N GLN A 627 5.59 -7.37 27.19
CA GLN A 627 6.91 -7.15 26.59
C GLN A 627 8.10 -7.64 27.45
N VAL A 628 7.88 -7.89 28.75
CA VAL A 628 8.96 -8.22 29.69
C VAL A 628 9.48 -9.63 29.41
N VAL A 629 10.75 -9.72 28.99
CA VAL A 629 11.51 -10.97 28.87
C VAL A 629 12.91 -10.74 29.43
N ALA A 630 13.32 -11.55 30.41
CA ALA A 630 14.60 -11.42 31.08
C ALA A 630 15.24 -12.78 31.38
N GLN A 631 16.57 -12.83 31.42
CA GLN A 631 17.32 -13.99 31.89
C GLN A 631 17.78 -13.68 33.33
N LEU A 632 17.40 -14.53 34.30
CA LEU A 632 17.78 -14.42 35.71
C LEU A 632 18.50 -15.70 36.14
N GLY A 633 19.84 -15.65 36.18
CA GLY A 633 20.66 -16.86 36.30
C GLY A 633 20.39 -17.79 35.11
N ASP A 634 20.12 -19.06 35.38
CA ASP A 634 19.82 -20.06 34.34
C ASP A 634 18.35 -20.07 33.89
N ARG A 635 17.50 -19.26 34.53
CA ARG A 635 16.06 -19.20 34.24
C ARG A 635 15.69 -18.09 33.28
N LEU A 636 14.84 -18.41 32.32
CA LEU A 636 14.15 -17.41 31.51
C LEU A 636 12.88 -16.97 32.24
N VAL A 637 12.66 -15.66 32.37
CA VAL A 637 11.42 -15.08 32.91
C VAL A 637 10.68 -14.36 31.81
N ALA A 638 9.39 -14.68 31.65
CA ALA A 638 8.48 -14.03 30.73
C ALA A 638 7.31 -13.38 31.48
N GLY A 639 6.97 -12.17 31.06
CA GLY A 639 5.87 -11.39 31.61
C GLY A 639 4.54 -11.61 30.92
N GLY A 640 3.47 -11.33 31.65
CA GLY A 640 2.10 -11.34 31.17
C GLY A 640 1.14 -10.72 32.16
N TYR A 641 -0.14 -10.95 31.91
CA TYR A 641 -1.25 -10.61 32.80
C TYR A 641 -2.32 -11.70 32.75
N ARG A 642 -3.11 -11.82 33.81
CA ARG A 642 -4.25 -12.75 33.85
C ARG A 642 -5.42 -12.12 34.58
N LEU A 643 -6.60 -12.71 34.43
CA LEU A 643 -7.76 -12.30 35.23
C LEU A 643 -7.64 -12.88 36.65
N GLY A 644 -7.49 -12.00 37.64
CA GLY A 644 -7.47 -12.34 39.07
C GLY A 644 -8.85 -12.69 39.60
N GLY A 645 -8.91 -13.13 40.86
CA GLY A 645 -10.14 -13.59 41.53
C GLY A 645 -11.22 -12.49 41.66
N ALA A 646 -10.80 -11.23 41.68
CA ALA A 646 -11.70 -10.07 41.70
C ALA A 646 -12.17 -9.61 40.29
N GLY A 647 -11.88 -10.38 39.24
CA GLY A 647 -12.22 -10.00 37.86
C GLY A 647 -11.39 -8.84 37.30
N ARG A 648 -10.22 -8.57 37.88
CA ARG A 648 -9.26 -7.53 37.45
C ARG A 648 -8.03 -8.16 36.81
N ASN A 649 -7.41 -7.47 35.85
CA ASN A 649 -6.14 -7.92 35.30
C ASN A 649 -5.04 -7.74 36.34
N VAL A 650 -4.32 -8.82 36.63
CA VAL A 650 -3.18 -8.85 37.55
C VAL A 650 -1.91 -9.18 36.78
N PRO A 651 -0.77 -8.54 37.10
CA PRO A 651 0.50 -8.84 36.46
C PRO A 651 0.95 -10.26 36.82
N THR A 652 1.56 -10.95 35.86
CA THR A 652 2.04 -12.33 36.02
C THR A 652 3.45 -12.45 35.47
N LEU A 653 4.32 -13.16 36.20
CA LEU A 653 5.66 -13.55 35.74
C LEU A 653 5.78 -15.06 35.77
N GLU A 654 6.32 -15.63 34.70
CA GLU A 654 6.51 -17.07 34.55
C GLU A 654 8.01 -17.35 34.37
N ALA A 655 8.58 -18.24 35.19
CA ALA A 655 9.95 -18.71 35.06
C ALA A 655 10.00 -20.08 34.38
N TYR A 656 10.97 -20.22 33.47
CA TYR A 656 11.22 -21.41 32.68
C TYR A 656 12.66 -21.89 32.89
N GLU A 657 12.81 -23.20 33.03
CA GLU A 657 14.08 -23.91 33.20
C GLU A 657 14.03 -25.13 32.27
N ASP A 658 14.97 -25.21 31.31
CA ASP A 658 14.99 -26.24 30.26
C ASP A 658 13.64 -26.46 29.54
N GLY A 659 12.91 -25.37 29.29
CA GLY A 659 11.61 -25.37 28.63
C GLY A 659 10.43 -25.81 29.50
N ALA A 660 10.66 -26.24 30.74
CA ALA A 660 9.60 -26.48 31.71
C ALA A 660 9.30 -25.20 32.50
N ARG A 661 8.01 -24.89 32.67
CA ARG A 661 7.59 -23.79 33.54
C ARG A 661 7.71 -24.23 35.00
N VAL A 662 8.63 -23.61 35.74
CA VAL A 662 8.99 -24.02 37.11
C VAL A 662 8.37 -23.15 38.19
N LYS A 663 8.03 -21.88 37.90
CA LYS A 663 7.41 -20.98 38.88
C LYS A 663 6.56 -19.92 38.20
N VAL A 664 5.50 -19.51 38.89
CA VAL A 664 4.62 -18.41 38.47
C VAL A 664 4.41 -17.46 39.65
N TRP A 665 4.64 -16.18 39.43
CA TRP A 665 4.26 -15.12 40.35
C TRP A 665 3.02 -14.40 39.82
N GLN A 666 2.08 -14.10 40.71
CA GLN A 666 0.85 -13.37 40.41
C GLN A 666 0.74 -12.18 41.37
N GLY A 667 0.55 -10.98 40.84
CA GLY A 667 0.36 -9.77 41.64
C GLY A 667 -1.06 -9.65 42.22
N GLU A 668 -1.64 -10.73 42.73
CA GLU A 668 -2.99 -10.72 43.31
C GLU A 668 -3.03 -9.79 44.53
N GLY A 669 -4.02 -8.89 44.58
CA GLY A 669 -4.14 -7.90 45.67
C GLY A 669 -3.14 -6.74 45.63
N LEU A 670 -2.24 -6.68 44.62
CA LEU A 670 -1.26 -5.59 44.46
C LEU A 670 -1.94 -4.24 44.16
N ALA A 671 -3.05 -4.27 43.43
CA ALA A 671 -3.79 -3.09 43.01
C ALA A 671 -5.31 -3.29 43.18
N ARG A 672 -6.03 -2.18 43.37
CA ARG A 672 -7.51 -2.18 43.42
C ARG A 672 -8.16 -2.05 42.05
N VAL A 673 -7.39 -1.59 41.06
CA VAL A 673 -7.75 -1.49 39.63
C VAL A 673 -6.91 -2.48 38.82
N ASP A 674 -7.09 -2.52 37.50
CA ASP A 674 -6.24 -3.34 36.63
C ASP A 674 -4.76 -2.93 36.73
N ALA A 675 -3.87 -3.91 36.77
CA ALA A 675 -2.43 -3.69 36.88
C ALA A 675 -1.65 -4.53 35.86
N PHE A 676 -0.64 -3.90 35.24
CA PHE A 676 0.11 -4.50 34.14
C PHE A 676 1.61 -4.28 34.31
N LEU A 677 2.41 -5.21 33.77
CA LEU A 677 3.84 -5.04 33.64
C LEU A 677 4.11 -3.97 32.58
N LEU A 678 4.63 -2.80 32.96
CA LEU A 678 4.89 -1.69 32.04
C LEU A 678 6.34 -1.65 31.55
N GLY A 679 7.28 -2.16 32.33
CA GLY A 679 8.68 -2.24 31.94
C GLY A 679 9.51 -3.07 32.90
N GLY A 680 10.72 -3.44 32.48
CA GLY A 680 11.67 -4.14 33.34
C GLY A 680 13.08 -4.06 32.78
N ALA A 681 14.06 -4.13 33.69
CA ALA A 681 15.47 -4.09 33.33
C ALA A 681 16.31 -4.96 34.27
N PRO A 682 17.33 -5.66 33.74
CA PRO A 682 18.26 -6.40 34.57
C PRO A 682 19.12 -5.44 35.40
N THR A 683 19.27 -5.73 36.70
CA THR A 683 20.16 -5.00 37.61
C THR A 683 21.38 -5.82 38.02
N GLY A 684 21.45 -7.07 37.57
CA GLY A 684 22.56 -8.01 37.74
C GLY A 684 22.37 -9.27 36.89
N ALA A 685 23.22 -10.28 37.08
CA ALA A 685 23.10 -11.56 36.38
C ALA A 685 21.87 -12.38 36.84
N ASP A 686 21.45 -12.22 38.09
CA ASP A 686 20.42 -12.99 38.76
C ASP A 686 19.22 -12.13 39.23
N ARG A 687 19.22 -10.83 38.92
CA ARG A 687 18.21 -9.86 39.37
C ARG A 687 17.71 -8.95 38.26
N ALA A 688 16.41 -8.65 38.31
CA ALA A 688 15.79 -7.61 37.52
C ALA A 688 14.83 -6.77 38.35
N VAL A 689 14.71 -5.50 37.99
CA VAL A 689 13.68 -4.61 38.51
C VAL A 689 12.57 -4.50 37.48
N ILE A 690 11.33 -4.63 37.94
CA ILE A 690 10.13 -4.64 37.13
C ILE A 690 9.18 -3.56 37.67
N VAL A 691 8.60 -2.79 36.76
CA VAL A 691 7.62 -1.75 37.07
C VAL A 691 6.23 -2.24 36.70
N VAL A 692 5.35 -2.29 37.70
CA VAL A 692 3.93 -2.59 37.53
C VAL A 692 3.14 -1.29 37.61
N GLY A 693 2.33 -0.98 36.60
CA GLY A 693 1.46 0.20 36.62
C GLY A 693 0.00 -0.14 36.87
N GLU A 694 -0.64 0.65 37.73
CA GLU A 694 -2.09 0.68 37.90
C GLU A 694 -2.73 1.48 36.76
N VAL A 695 -3.51 0.81 35.92
CA VAL A 695 -4.20 1.42 34.78
C VAL A 695 -5.70 1.28 35.01
N ASN A 696 -6.38 2.40 35.23
CA ASN A 696 -7.82 2.39 35.46
C ASN A 696 -8.57 2.34 34.13
N LEU A 697 -9.11 1.17 33.80
CA LEU A 697 -9.71 0.88 32.49
C LEU A 697 -11.23 1.01 32.47
N ARG A 698 -11.85 0.84 33.64
CA ARG A 698 -13.29 0.58 33.76
C ARG A 698 -13.96 1.41 34.84
N ASP A 699 -13.21 1.91 35.81
CA ASP A 699 -13.75 2.59 36.98
C ASP A 699 -13.70 4.11 36.80
N PRO A 700 -14.54 4.88 37.53
CA PRO A 700 -14.45 6.33 37.54
C PRO A 700 -13.04 6.81 37.96
N PRO A 701 -12.57 7.99 37.52
CA PRO A 701 -11.24 8.51 37.88
C PRO A 701 -10.96 8.55 39.39
N ALA A 702 -11.99 8.70 40.22
CA ALA A 702 -11.90 8.68 41.69
C ALA A 702 -11.48 7.31 42.28
N ALA A 703 -11.57 6.22 41.51
CA ALA A 703 -11.16 4.89 41.93
C ALA A 703 -9.63 4.68 41.91
N GLY A 704 -8.87 5.67 41.43
CA GLY A 704 -7.41 5.60 41.28
C GLY A 704 -6.98 5.26 39.85
N GLY A 705 -5.78 4.67 39.72
CA GLY A 705 -5.07 4.52 38.44
C GLY A 705 -4.03 5.63 38.28
N GLY A 706 -2.77 5.24 38.08
CA GLY A 706 -1.65 6.17 38.04
C GLY A 706 -0.50 5.87 39.03
N ARG A 707 -0.58 4.78 39.79
CA ARG A 707 0.52 4.33 40.65
C ARG A 707 1.43 3.35 39.90
N LEU A 708 2.74 3.49 40.11
CA LEU A 708 3.77 2.57 39.67
C LEU A 708 4.37 1.87 40.89
N HIS A 709 4.35 0.54 40.88
CA HIS A 709 4.98 -0.32 41.86
C HIS A 709 6.33 -0.78 41.30
N VAL A 710 7.43 -0.42 41.95
CA VAL A 710 8.78 -0.84 41.53
C VAL A 710 9.22 -2.02 42.38
N LEU A 711 9.36 -3.18 41.75
CA LEU A 711 9.61 -4.46 42.40
C LEU A 711 10.93 -5.06 41.89
N GLU A 712 11.78 -5.58 42.77
CA GLU A 712 12.94 -6.39 42.39
C GLU A 712 12.57 -7.88 42.45
N PHE A 713 13.01 -8.62 41.44
CA PHE A 713 12.88 -10.07 41.35
C PHE A 713 14.25 -10.72 41.19
N GLY A 714 14.48 -11.79 41.94
CA GLY A 714 15.61 -12.70 41.73
C GLY A 714 15.19 -14.00 41.04
N ALA A 715 16.11 -14.97 40.93
CA ALA A 715 15.82 -16.29 40.38
C ALA A 715 14.70 -17.08 41.11
N SER A 716 14.38 -16.71 42.36
CA SER A 716 13.26 -17.26 43.11
C SER A 716 11.90 -16.69 42.70
N LEU A 717 11.82 -15.67 41.84
CA LEU A 717 10.57 -14.95 41.50
C LEU A 717 9.75 -14.45 42.70
N GLU A 718 10.38 -14.23 43.85
CA GLU A 718 9.73 -13.58 44.99
C GLU A 718 9.87 -12.05 44.85
N PRO A 719 8.77 -11.29 44.86
CA PRO A 719 8.84 -9.84 44.71
C PRO A 719 9.44 -9.21 45.96
N ARG A 720 10.45 -8.38 45.80
CA ARG A 720 10.93 -7.45 46.82
C ARG A 720 10.47 -6.03 46.45
N PRO A 721 9.45 -5.47 47.11
CA PRO A 721 9.05 -4.09 46.88
C PRO A 721 10.21 -3.14 47.16
N LEU A 722 10.52 -2.26 46.23
CA LEU A 722 11.53 -1.22 46.41
C LEU A 722 10.87 0.08 46.86
N PHE A 723 9.95 0.60 46.06
CA PHE A 723 9.22 1.84 46.32
C PHE A 723 8.06 2.02 45.32
N GLU A 724 7.23 3.03 45.55
CA GLU A 724 6.11 3.41 44.67
C GLU A 724 6.33 4.82 44.09
N VAL A 725 5.78 5.05 42.89
CA VAL A 725 5.72 6.37 42.25
C VAL A 725 4.27 6.66 41.88
N THR A 726 3.75 7.84 42.23
CA THR A 726 2.37 8.23 41.93
C THR A 726 2.36 9.32 40.88
N ALA A 727 1.64 9.08 39.78
CA ALA A 727 1.41 10.08 38.74
C ALA A 727 0.60 11.28 39.30
N PRO A 728 0.77 12.49 38.74
CA PRO A 728 0.01 13.66 39.16
C PRO A 728 -1.51 13.47 39.02
N THR A 729 -2.28 14.14 39.88
CA THR A 729 -3.75 14.09 39.86
C THR A 729 -4.31 14.64 38.55
N GLY A 730 -5.38 14.02 37.99
CA GLY A 730 -6.00 14.45 36.73
C GLY A 730 -5.35 13.88 35.46
N PHE A 731 -4.29 13.10 35.63
CA PHE A 731 -3.57 12.44 34.56
C PHE A 731 -3.77 10.92 34.61
N ALA A 732 -3.95 10.30 33.44
CA ALA A 732 -3.98 8.85 33.28
C ALA A 732 -2.59 8.34 32.84
N LEU A 733 -2.08 7.32 33.51
CA LEU A 733 -0.84 6.65 33.15
C LEU A 733 -1.00 5.91 31.82
N SER A 734 -0.04 6.07 30.92
CA SER A 734 -0.04 5.45 29.59
C SER A 734 1.08 4.43 29.41
N SER A 735 2.29 4.74 29.84
CA SER A 735 3.48 3.89 29.69
C SER A 735 4.50 4.21 30.77
N ALA A 736 5.39 3.27 31.04
CA ALA A 736 6.54 3.49 31.91
C ALA A 736 7.74 2.64 31.47
N THR A 737 8.95 3.14 31.66
CA THR A 737 10.19 2.40 31.46
C THR A 737 11.09 2.58 32.69
N ILE A 738 12.00 1.63 32.88
CA ILE A 738 13.01 1.68 33.93
C ILE A 738 14.37 1.40 33.33
N THR A 739 15.34 2.25 33.64
CA THR A 739 16.71 2.13 33.13
C THR A 739 17.70 2.22 34.29
N PRO A 740 18.46 1.14 34.57
CA PRO A 740 19.52 1.16 35.56
C PRO A 740 20.64 2.12 35.17
N ARG A 741 21.16 2.86 36.15
CA ARG A 741 22.23 3.84 35.97
C ARG A 741 23.14 3.87 37.18
N GLY A 742 24.15 3.01 37.19
CA GLY A 742 25.03 2.87 38.36
C GLY A 742 24.23 2.45 39.59
N SER A 743 24.28 3.24 40.66
CA SER A 743 23.49 3.02 41.89
C SER A 743 22.04 3.53 41.83
N ASP A 744 21.66 4.16 40.71
CA ASP A 744 20.36 4.80 40.55
C ASP A 744 19.49 4.07 39.51
N LEU A 745 18.19 4.35 39.56
CA LEU A 745 17.18 3.95 38.60
C LEU A 745 16.60 5.22 37.98
N LEU A 746 16.69 5.33 36.65
CA LEU A 746 15.93 6.32 35.90
C LEU A 746 14.55 5.71 35.59
N ILE A 747 13.52 6.30 36.16
CA ILE A 747 12.13 5.94 35.88
C ILE A 747 11.58 6.98 34.92
N THR A 748 11.05 6.51 33.80
CA THR A 748 10.37 7.37 32.84
C THR A 748 8.92 6.93 32.75
N TYR A 749 7.96 7.82 32.92
CA TYR A 749 6.55 7.48 32.77
C TYR A 749 5.79 8.56 32.03
N THR A 750 4.92 8.13 31.10
CA THR A 750 4.11 9.03 30.29
C THR A 750 2.69 9.05 30.80
N THR A 751 2.15 10.24 30.92
CA THR A 751 0.79 10.52 31.33
C THR A 751 0.03 11.33 30.29
N ARG A 752 -1.29 11.16 30.23
CA ARG A 752 -2.19 11.98 29.40
C ARG A 752 -3.27 12.66 30.25
N THR A 753 -3.66 13.88 29.92
CA THR A 753 -4.80 14.52 30.59
C THR A 753 -6.09 13.74 30.31
N ALA A 754 -6.96 13.60 31.32
CA ALA A 754 -8.34 13.19 31.07
C ALA A 754 -9.00 14.33 30.29
N GLY A 755 -9.48 14.06 29.07
CA GLY A 755 -9.80 15.12 28.12
C GLY A 755 -10.76 16.17 28.64
N LEU A 756 -10.55 17.43 28.23
CA LEU A 756 -11.53 18.48 28.45
C LEU A 756 -12.82 18.11 27.73
N THR A 757 -13.95 18.13 28.44
CA THR A 757 -15.26 18.20 27.80
C THR A 757 -15.29 19.48 26.97
N VAL A 758 -15.44 19.35 25.65
CA VAL A 758 -15.67 20.48 24.73
C VAL A 758 -16.86 21.27 25.28
N SER A 759 -16.55 22.42 25.88
CA SER A 759 -17.53 23.32 26.47
C SER A 759 -17.74 24.48 25.50
N ALA A 760 -18.67 24.31 24.57
CA ALA A 760 -19.55 25.36 24.00
C ALA A 760 -20.11 24.91 22.64
N ALA A 761 -21.27 25.47 22.27
CA ALA A 761 -21.77 25.44 20.91
C ALA A 761 -20.81 26.27 20.03
N GLN A 762 -20.03 25.60 19.18
CA GLN A 762 -19.12 26.25 18.24
C GLN A 762 -19.92 27.11 17.26
N THR A 763 -19.43 28.33 17.04
CA THR A 763 -20.02 29.30 16.09
C THR A 763 -19.43 29.09 14.68
N LEU A 764 -20.00 29.79 13.69
CA LEU A 764 -19.47 29.85 12.33
C LEU A 764 -18.09 30.58 12.25
N ASP A 765 -17.47 31.00 13.34
CA ASP A 765 -16.15 31.67 13.29
C ASP A 765 -15.05 30.90 14.06
N ASP A 766 -15.41 29.84 14.81
CA ASP A 766 -14.48 29.02 15.61
C ASP A 766 -13.71 27.97 14.77
N TYR A 767 -13.60 28.18 13.45
CA TYR A 767 -13.05 27.21 12.49
C TYR A 767 -11.54 27.01 12.58
N ASP A 768 -10.80 28.00 13.09
CA ASP A 768 -9.34 28.00 13.13
C ASP A 768 -8.78 27.64 14.52
N THR A 769 -9.65 27.47 15.52
CA THR A 769 -9.27 27.03 16.85
C THR A 769 -9.22 25.51 16.90
N ALA A 770 -8.03 24.95 17.14
CA ALA A 770 -7.89 23.52 17.40
C ALA A 770 -8.52 23.20 18.77
N ASP A 771 -9.56 22.35 18.79
CA ASP A 771 -10.07 21.78 20.04
C ASP A 771 -9.07 20.74 20.56
N CYS A 772 -8.26 21.13 21.55
CA CYS A 772 -7.20 20.28 22.08
C CYS A 772 -7.76 19.35 23.16
N LEU A 773 -7.95 18.07 22.83
CA LEU A 773 -8.58 17.10 23.73
C LEU A 773 -7.62 16.45 24.73
N THR A 774 -6.31 16.31 24.45
CA THR A 774 -5.36 15.64 25.36
C THR A 774 -3.92 16.18 25.25
N GLU A 775 -3.27 16.41 26.39
CA GLU A 775 -1.83 16.73 26.47
C GLU A 775 -1.03 15.50 26.94
N TRP A 776 0.09 15.21 26.26
CA TRP A 776 1.02 14.15 26.63
C TRP A 776 2.19 14.73 27.42
N VAL A 777 2.48 14.15 28.58
CA VAL A 777 3.56 14.59 29.46
C VAL A 777 4.38 13.38 29.89
N THR A 778 5.69 13.43 29.65
CA THR A 778 6.63 12.41 30.15
C THR A 778 7.42 12.95 31.33
N TRP A 779 7.43 12.18 32.41
CA TRP A 779 8.14 12.47 33.65
C TRP A 779 9.39 11.60 33.73
N LEU A 780 10.52 12.21 34.05
CA LEU A 780 11.80 11.55 34.29
C LEU A 780 12.11 11.71 35.76
N GLU A 781 12.27 10.63 36.49
CA GLU A 781 12.69 10.64 37.89
C GLU A 781 13.93 9.77 38.08
N LEU A 782 15.04 10.40 38.48
CA LEU A 782 16.23 9.68 38.91
C LEU A 782 16.11 9.38 40.40
N ARG A 783 16.08 8.09 40.75
CA ARG A 783 15.89 7.63 42.13
C ARG A 783 17.02 6.69 42.54
N ASP A 784 17.41 6.73 43.80
CA ASP A 784 18.32 5.75 44.36
C ASP A 784 17.73 4.34 44.25
N ALA A 785 18.50 3.38 43.72
CA ALA A 785 17.98 2.05 43.40
C ALA A 785 17.56 1.23 44.64
N ARG A 786 18.10 1.56 45.83
CA ARG A 786 17.84 0.82 47.06
C ARG A 786 16.75 1.47 47.91
N THR A 787 16.81 2.79 48.04
CA THR A 787 15.96 3.56 48.96
C THR A 787 14.77 4.22 48.28
N GLY A 788 14.79 4.34 46.94
CA GLY A 788 13.76 5.05 46.18
C GLY A 788 13.78 6.56 46.33
N VAL A 789 14.76 7.12 47.07
CA VAL A 789 14.89 8.56 47.27
C VAL A 789 15.12 9.25 45.93
N ARG A 790 14.26 10.22 45.62
CA ARG A 790 14.34 11.00 44.38
C ARG A 790 15.51 11.97 44.43
N ARG A 791 16.47 11.79 43.53
CA ARG A 791 17.66 12.62 43.37
C ARG A 791 17.43 13.79 42.42
N ALA A 792 16.72 13.54 41.32
CA ALA A 792 16.39 14.55 40.32
C ALA A 792 15.07 14.21 39.62
N ALA A 793 14.41 15.23 39.06
CA ALA A 793 13.21 15.04 38.26
C ALA A 793 13.14 16.06 37.12
N ARG A 794 12.53 15.69 36.00
CA ARG A 794 12.25 16.58 34.86
C ARG A 794 10.95 16.19 34.17
N GLU A 795 10.26 17.20 33.65
CA GLU A 795 9.08 17.05 32.82
C GLU A 795 9.42 17.33 31.35
N ILE A 796 8.86 16.55 30.44
CA ILE A 796 8.91 16.78 28.98
C ILE A 796 7.48 16.78 28.45
N ARG A 797 7.01 17.95 28.03
CA ARG A 797 5.69 18.12 27.40
C ARG A 797 5.72 17.74 25.93
N GLY A 798 4.62 17.16 25.45
CA GLY A 798 4.44 16.74 24.07
C GLY A 798 5.29 15.53 23.67
N LEU A 799 5.87 14.79 24.63
CA LEU A 799 6.61 13.55 24.36
C LEU A 799 5.91 12.38 25.04
N SER A 800 5.76 11.29 24.31
CA SER A 800 5.41 9.97 24.83
C SER A 800 6.62 9.04 24.71
N VAL A 801 6.90 8.25 25.74
CA VAL A 801 8.06 7.35 25.79
C VAL A 801 7.60 5.94 26.07
N VAL A 802 8.03 5.00 25.22
CA VAL A 802 7.71 3.58 25.33
C VAL A 802 8.95 2.68 25.36
N ALA A 803 10.11 3.20 24.96
CA ALA A 803 11.39 2.50 25.01
C ALA A 803 12.45 3.37 25.68
N ALA A 804 13.36 2.73 26.43
CA ALA A 804 14.52 3.39 26.99
C ALA A 804 15.74 2.47 26.91
N LEU A 805 16.91 3.04 26.64
CA LEU A 805 18.14 2.29 26.46
C LEU A 805 19.33 3.03 27.08
N ALA A 806 19.97 2.41 28.07
CA ALA A 806 21.25 2.90 28.62
C ALA A 806 22.38 2.72 27.59
N ARG A 807 23.29 3.70 27.54
CA ARG A 807 24.50 3.65 26.72
C ARG A 807 25.74 3.60 27.60
N ASP A 808 26.82 3.07 27.03
CA ASP A 808 28.13 2.95 27.70
C ASP A 808 28.75 4.32 28.06
N ASP A 809 28.32 5.39 27.39
CA ASP A 809 28.75 6.77 27.68
C ASP A 809 27.98 7.44 28.83
N GLY A 810 27.14 6.67 29.54
CA GLY A 810 26.37 7.13 30.68
C GLY A 810 25.10 7.92 30.33
N ARG A 811 24.79 8.10 29.04
CA ARG A 811 23.51 8.67 28.58
C ARG A 811 22.44 7.59 28.48
N VAL A 812 21.18 8.03 28.54
CA VAL A 812 20.02 7.18 28.27
C VAL A 812 19.32 7.69 27.02
N LEU A 813 19.03 6.81 26.06
CA LEU A 813 18.18 7.13 24.92
C LEU A 813 16.74 6.78 25.27
N LEU A 814 15.84 7.74 25.11
CA LEU A 814 14.40 7.57 25.22
C LEU A 814 13.80 7.53 23.82
N GLY A 815 13.01 6.50 23.53
CA GLY A 815 12.28 6.31 22.28
C GLY A 815 10.78 6.41 22.51
N GLY A 816 10.11 7.18 21.65
CA GLY A 816 8.66 7.14 21.49
C GLY A 816 8.21 8.13 20.42
N ALA A 817 7.25 8.98 20.74
CA ALA A 817 6.71 9.95 19.79
C ALA A 817 6.52 11.34 20.38
N THR A 818 6.91 12.37 19.62
CA THR A 818 6.51 13.76 19.87
C THR A 818 5.14 14.03 19.26
N ARG A 819 4.26 14.66 20.04
CA ARG A 819 2.85 14.92 19.69
C ARG A 819 2.59 16.41 19.86
N GLY A 820 1.87 16.99 18.91
CA GLY A 820 1.38 18.37 19.05
C GLY A 820 0.34 18.44 20.17
N ALA A 821 0.14 19.63 20.76
CA ALA A 821 -0.82 19.83 21.85
C ALA A 821 -2.27 19.42 21.50
N CYS A 822 -2.60 19.33 20.20
CA CYS A 822 -3.95 19.08 19.69
C CYS A 822 -4.01 17.99 18.62
N GLY A 823 -2.95 17.17 18.48
CA GLY A 823 -2.86 16.12 17.46
C GLY A 823 -2.51 14.76 18.04
N GLU A 824 -3.24 13.72 17.63
CA GLU A 824 -2.89 12.34 17.97
C GLU A 824 -1.76 11.76 17.09
N ASP A 825 -1.29 12.51 16.11
CA ASP A 825 -0.21 12.10 15.22
C ASP A 825 1.13 12.27 15.91
N GLY A 826 1.65 11.15 16.41
CA GLY A 826 3.02 11.06 16.90
C GLY A 826 4.03 11.21 15.77
N ARG A 827 5.19 11.79 16.07
CA ARG A 827 6.41 11.70 15.25
C ARG A 827 7.45 10.91 16.02
N ALA A 828 7.90 9.79 15.46
CA ALA A 828 8.93 8.94 16.04
C ALA A 828 10.13 9.80 16.43
N THR A 829 10.45 9.82 17.72
CA THR A 829 11.48 10.69 18.28
C THR A 829 12.38 9.90 19.20
N VAL A 830 13.69 10.13 19.08
CA VAL A 830 14.71 9.65 20.02
C VAL A 830 15.32 10.85 20.73
N VAL A 831 15.27 10.84 22.06
CA VAL A 831 15.82 11.87 22.93
C VAL A 831 16.96 11.27 23.76
N ALA A 832 18.13 11.89 23.74
CA ALA A 832 19.21 11.55 24.66
C ALA A 832 19.04 12.33 25.97
N VAL A 833 19.26 11.64 27.08
CA VAL A 833 19.20 12.17 28.45
C VAL A 833 20.55 11.97 29.13
N ASP A 834 21.09 13.02 29.73
CA ASP A 834 22.41 13.00 30.36
C ASP A 834 22.40 12.82 31.90
N GLY A 835 23.55 13.10 32.54
CA GLY A 835 23.75 13.16 34.00
C GLY A 835 22.70 13.93 34.76
N GLY A 836 22.46 15.16 34.33
CA GLY A 836 21.58 16.13 34.97
C GLY A 836 20.12 16.04 34.51
N LEU A 837 19.75 14.99 33.77
CA LEU A 837 18.47 14.88 33.06
C LEU A 837 18.29 15.95 31.98
N GLU A 838 19.38 16.51 31.42
CA GLU A 838 19.29 17.36 30.24
C GLU A 838 18.97 16.53 29.00
N THR A 839 18.04 17.06 28.20
CA THR A 839 17.43 16.35 27.08
C THR A 839 17.87 16.96 25.76
N ARG A 840 18.30 16.11 24.82
CA ARG A 840 18.63 16.52 23.44
C ARG A 840 17.96 15.59 22.45
N THR A 841 17.16 16.13 21.54
CA THR A 841 16.61 15.36 20.42
C THR A 841 17.76 14.90 19.50
N VAL A 842 17.88 13.59 19.33
CA VAL A 842 18.89 12.94 18.47
C VAL A 842 18.29 12.64 17.10
N TYR A 843 17.01 12.24 17.09
CA TYR A 843 16.27 11.93 15.89
C TYR A 843 14.81 12.35 16.07
N ALA A 844 14.21 12.90 15.02
CA ALA A 844 12.78 13.13 14.92
C ALA A 844 12.36 12.86 13.48
N ASP A 845 11.35 12.01 13.31
CA ASP A 845 10.79 11.71 12.00
C ASP A 845 10.13 12.97 11.42
N ALA A 846 10.63 13.41 10.27
CA ALA A 846 10.12 14.55 9.53
C ALA A 846 9.14 14.14 8.41
N THR A 847 8.97 12.83 8.16
CA THR A 847 8.16 12.30 7.06
C THR A 847 6.67 12.30 7.40
N LEU A 848 5.80 12.34 6.39
CA LEU A 848 4.34 12.39 6.55
C LEU A 848 3.76 11.10 7.15
N GLY A 849 2.68 11.22 7.93
CA GLY A 849 1.99 10.12 8.61
C GLY A 849 2.48 9.91 10.05
N ALA A 850 1.63 9.33 10.91
CA ALA A 850 1.99 9.12 12.31
C ALA A 850 3.13 8.09 12.44
N SER A 851 4.06 8.33 13.35
CA SER A 851 5.14 7.39 13.68
C SER A 851 5.45 7.38 15.16
N ASP A 852 5.91 6.23 15.63
CA ASP A 852 6.24 6.02 17.04
C ASP A 852 7.41 5.04 17.15
N VAL A 853 8.48 5.43 17.86
CA VAL A 853 9.59 4.51 18.15
C VAL A 853 9.08 3.44 19.10
N ARG A 854 9.18 2.18 18.68
CA ARG A 854 8.70 1.04 19.47
C ARG A 854 9.80 0.38 20.27
N THR A 855 11.02 0.36 19.74
CA THR A 855 12.14 -0.31 20.40
C THR A 855 13.47 0.32 20.03
N LEU A 856 14.41 0.22 20.97
CA LEU A 856 15.81 0.61 20.85
C LEU A 856 16.66 -0.61 21.21
N ALA A 857 17.60 -1.00 20.35
CA ALA A 857 18.49 -2.13 20.61
C ALA A 857 19.96 -1.72 20.44
N VAL A 858 20.83 -2.21 21.33
CA VAL A 858 22.27 -2.02 21.20
C VAL A 858 22.78 -2.92 20.08
N LEU A 859 23.57 -2.34 19.17
CA LEU A 859 24.28 -3.06 18.13
C LEU A 859 25.78 -3.19 18.49
N PRO A 860 26.49 -4.17 17.89
CA PRO A 860 27.94 -4.26 17.99
C PRO A 860 28.63 -2.93 17.67
N GLY A 861 29.70 -2.64 18.40
CA GLY A 861 30.43 -1.38 18.25
C GLY A 861 29.70 -0.15 18.82
N GLY A 862 28.74 -0.30 19.72
CA GLY A 862 28.11 0.81 20.47
C GLY A 862 27.18 1.70 19.65
N ARG A 863 26.72 1.20 18.49
CA ARG A 863 25.64 1.79 17.69
C ARG A 863 24.29 1.42 18.29
N THR A 864 23.24 2.13 17.89
CA THR A 864 21.87 1.83 18.32
C THR A 864 20.99 1.58 17.10
N PHE A 865 20.28 0.46 17.10
CA PHE A 865 19.19 0.20 16.17
C PHE A 865 17.91 0.82 16.71
N VAL A 866 17.20 1.55 15.84
CA VAL A 866 15.91 2.15 16.14
C VAL A 866 14.89 1.52 15.19
N ALA A 867 13.85 0.93 15.77
CA ALA A 867 12.68 0.50 15.01
C ALA A 867 11.45 1.26 15.50
N ALA A 868 10.78 1.91 14.56
CA ALA A 868 9.57 2.66 14.77
C ALA A 868 8.44 2.08 13.91
N SER A 869 7.21 2.11 14.43
CA SER A 869 6.02 1.88 13.62
C SER A 869 5.68 3.17 12.88
N LYS A 870 5.49 3.10 11.57
CA LYS A 870 5.10 4.21 10.69
C LYS A 870 3.78 3.88 10.03
N GLU A 871 2.79 4.74 10.20
CA GLU A 871 1.47 4.57 9.58
C GLU A 871 1.60 4.44 8.04
N ASN A 872 0.95 3.43 7.46
CA ASN A 872 0.95 3.19 6.01
C ASN A 872 -0.02 4.11 5.29
N VAL A 873 -1.22 4.22 5.83
CA VAL A 873 -2.28 5.07 5.33
C VAL A 873 -2.52 6.15 6.36
N VAL A 874 -2.30 7.40 6.00
CA VAL A 874 -2.65 8.53 6.87
C VAL A 874 -4.16 8.52 7.05
N THR A 875 -4.62 8.02 8.19
CA THR A 875 -6.04 7.84 8.49
C THR A 875 -6.57 8.96 9.36
N TYR A 876 -7.83 9.30 9.13
CA TYR A 876 -8.61 10.08 10.06
C TYR A 876 -9.03 9.22 11.26
N ARG A 877 -8.92 9.77 12.47
CA ARG A 877 -9.48 9.17 13.69
C ARG A 877 -10.77 9.90 14.05
N PRO A 878 -11.95 9.28 13.93
CA PRO A 878 -13.12 9.78 14.65
C PRO A 878 -12.80 9.69 16.14
N ALA A 879 -13.25 10.67 16.94
CA ALA A 879 -13.05 10.71 18.39
C ALA A 879 -13.73 9.57 19.18
N ALA A 880 -14.13 8.47 18.54
CA ALA A 880 -14.79 7.35 19.19
C ALA A 880 -14.39 5.97 18.62
N PRO A 881 -13.22 5.41 18.98
CA PRO A 881 -13.01 3.98 19.03
C PRO A 881 -13.43 3.43 20.41
N ALA A 882 -14.61 3.84 20.90
CA ALA A 882 -15.00 3.58 22.30
C ALA A 882 -15.47 2.14 22.56
N VAL A 883 -15.68 1.31 21.53
CA VAL A 883 -16.27 -0.02 21.70
C VAL A 883 -15.21 -1.12 21.81
N ALA A 884 -14.13 -1.09 21.01
CA ALA A 884 -13.04 -2.06 21.11
C ALA A 884 -12.07 -1.76 22.27
N ALA A 885 -11.75 -0.49 22.51
CA ALA A 885 -10.84 -0.06 23.57
C ALA A 885 -11.37 -0.32 25.00
N LYS A 886 -12.69 -0.50 25.17
CA LYS A 886 -13.30 -0.82 26.48
C LYS A 886 -13.10 -2.27 26.92
N ALA A 887 -12.79 -3.19 26.00
CA ALA A 887 -12.69 -4.62 26.31
C ALA A 887 -11.30 -5.03 26.79
N ASN A 888 -10.25 -4.42 26.24
CA ASN A 888 -8.87 -4.59 26.67
C ASN A 888 -8.01 -3.43 26.11
N PRO A 889 -7.37 -2.59 26.93
CA PRO A 889 -6.54 -1.46 26.48
C PRO A 889 -5.16 -1.90 25.97
N PHE A 890 -4.82 -3.17 26.19
CA PHE A 890 -3.69 -3.88 25.60
C PHE A 890 -4.18 -4.91 24.57
N ALA A 891 -5.47 -4.88 24.17
CA ALA A 891 -5.87 -5.61 22.99
C ALA A 891 -5.00 -5.10 21.85
N VAL A 892 -4.46 -6.02 21.08
CA VAL A 892 -4.22 -5.78 19.68
C VAL A 892 -5.56 -5.34 19.13
N MET A 893 -5.74 -4.02 18.99
CA MET A 893 -6.91 -3.46 18.33
C MET A 893 -7.09 -4.25 17.04
N PRO A 894 -8.29 -4.74 16.69
CA PRO A 894 -8.52 -5.24 15.33
C PRO A 894 -7.99 -4.15 14.40
N PHE A 895 -7.02 -4.51 13.56
CA PHE A 895 -6.08 -3.60 12.93
C PHE A 895 -6.79 -2.65 11.97
N ALA A 896 -7.43 -1.60 12.49
CA ALA A 896 -8.02 -0.54 11.67
C ALA A 896 -6.93 0.27 10.91
N HIS A 897 -5.67 0.08 11.29
CA HIS A 897 -4.51 0.77 10.74
C HIS A 897 -3.42 -0.25 10.38
N THR A 898 -2.85 -0.13 9.19
CA THR A 898 -1.63 -0.85 8.80
C THR A 898 -0.42 0.05 8.99
N TYR A 899 0.68 -0.51 9.50
CA TYR A 899 1.92 0.22 9.72
C TYR A 899 3.06 -0.45 8.93
N SER A 900 4.16 0.26 8.75
CA SER A 900 5.44 -0.24 8.24
C SER A 900 6.48 -0.02 9.31
N GLY A 901 7.62 -0.66 9.15
CA GLY A 901 8.82 -0.28 9.89
C GLY A 901 9.47 0.92 9.34
N LEU A 902 9.78 1.85 10.21
CA LEU A 902 10.81 2.83 9.99
C LEU A 902 12.04 2.39 10.77
N LEU A 903 13.06 1.94 10.03
CA LEU A 903 14.29 1.37 10.58
C LEU A 903 15.44 2.36 10.35
N LEU A 904 16.22 2.64 11.38
CA LEU A 904 17.45 3.41 11.25
C LEU A 904 18.49 2.96 12.29
N THR A 905 19.72 3.42 12.08
CA THR A 905 20.81 3.25 13.05
C THR A 905 21.30 4.60 13.51
N LEU A 906 21.64 4.71 14.80
CA LEU A 906 22.33 5.85 15.38
C LEU A 906 23.80 5.48 15.60
N GLY A 907 24.70 6.32 15.09
CA GLY A 907 26.13 6.24 15.33
C GLY A 907 26.47 6.50 16.80
N ARG A 908 27.74 6.27 17.17
CA ARG A 908 28.21 6.54 18.54
C ARG A 908 28.01 8.01 18.94
N ASP A 909 28.30 8.89 17.99
CA ASP A 909 28.13 10.34 18.02
C ASP A 909 26.66 10.81 18.02
N GLY A 910 25.71 9.89 17.80
CA GLY A 910 24.30 10.19 17.68
C GLY A 910 23.86 10.58 16.26
N ALA A 911 24.73 10.45 15.24
CA ALA A 911 24.33 10.69 13.86
C ALA A 911 23.35 9.59 13.39
N ALA A 912 22.18 9.99 12.90
CA ALA A 912 21.19 9.06 12.36
C ALA A 912 21.52 8.68 10.91
N SER A 913 21.43 7.38 10.59
CA SER A 913 21.43 6.92 9.20
C SER A 913 20.15 7.35 8.49
N ALA A 914 20.16 7.30 7.15
CA ALA A 914 18.93 7.44 6.39
C ALA A 914 17.91 6.39 6.84
N PRO A 915 16.67 6.78 7.19
CA PRO A 915 15.63 5.82 7.56
C PRO A 915 15.25 4.95 6.37
N LYS A 916 14.95 3.68 6.65
CA LYS A 916 14.49 2.68 5.68
C LYS A 916 13.12 2.18 6.05
N LEU A 917 12.33 1.82 5.05
CA LEU A 917 10.99 1.33 5.27
C LEU A 917 10.91 -0.16 4.98
N LEU A 918 10.51 -0.92 5.99
CA LEU A 918 10.17 -2.32 5.81
C LEU A 918 8.65 -2.44 5.77
N ASP A 919 8.13 -2.74 4.58
CA ASP A 919 6.70 -2.85 4.32
C ASP A 919 6.27 -4.31 4.26
N SER A 920 5.28 -4.66 5.06
CA SER A 920 4.72 -6.01 5.11
C SER A 920 3.20 -6.02 5.23
N GLY A 921 2.52 -4.90 4.94
CA GLY A 921 1.06 -4.83 5.02
C GLY A 921 0.44 -5.00 6.43
N SER A 922 1.22 -4.94 7.52
CA SER A 922 0.74 -5.20 8.90
C SER A 922 1.53 -4.46 9.98
N ASN A 923 1.05 -4.45 11.24
CA ASN A 923 1.81 -3.92 12.39
C ASN A 923 3.12 -4.64 12.57
N ILE A 924 4.17 -4.02 12.09
CA ILE A 924 5.50 -4.50 12.35
C ILE A 924 6.11 -3.64 13.45
N TYR A 925 6.62 -4.35 14.47
CA TYR A 925 7.58 -3.92 15.49
C TYR A 925 7.03 -3.52 16.86
N VAL A 926 7.29 -4.41 17.82
CA VAL A 926 7.20 -4.12 19.25
C VAL A 926 8.58 -4.21 19.91
N THR A 927 9.47 -5.03 19.37
CA THR A 927 10.71 -5.42 20.06
C THR A 927 11.80 -5.82 19.08
N ALA A 928 13.07 -5.63 19.46
CA ALA A 928 14.23 -5.99 18.64
C ALA A 928 15.36 -6.56 19.52
N SER A 929 16.19 -7.44 18.94
CA SER A 929 17.36 -8.00 19.61
C SER A 929 18.48 -8.29 18.62
N ALA A 930 19.73 -8.02 18.99
CA ALA A 930 20.90 -8.44 18.21
C ALA A 930 21.25 -9.91 18.52
N THR A 931 21.55 -10.72 17.51
CA THR A 931 21.81 -12.16 17.71
C THR A 931 23.24 -12.49 18.13
N GLY A 932 24.16 -11.52 18.07
CA GLY A 932 25.60 -11.72 18.29
C GLY A 932 26.32 -12.30 17.07
N ARG A 933 25.60 -12.87 16.09
CA ARG A 933 26.16 -13.15 14.76
C ARG A 933 26.48 -11.81 14.08
N PRO A 934 27.70 -11.63 13.53
CA PRO A 934 28.04 -10.39 12.86
C PRO A 934 27.05 -10.11 11.72
N GLY A 935 26.39 -8.96 11.75
CA GLY A 935 25.53 -8.58 10.64
C GLY A 935 24.06 -8.99 10.77
N GLU A 936 23.53 -9.41 11.94
CA GLU A 936 22.13 -9.88 12.08
C GLU A 936 21.36 -9.22 13.24
N ILE A 937 20.14 -8.76 12.93
CA ILE A 937 19.19 -8.15 13.87
C ILE A 937 17.87 -8.92 13.78
N LEU A 938 17.34 -9.37 14.92
CA LEU A 938 15.98 -9.91 15.01
C LEU A 938 15.03 -8.81 15.41
N LEU A 939 13.89 -8.84 14.76
CA LEU A 939 12.89 -7.80 14.92
C LEU A 939 11.53 -8.47 14.99
N GLY A 940 10.82 -8.28 16.11
CA GLY A 940 9.57 -8.96 16.43
C GLY A 940 8.37 -8.06 16.25
N GLY A 941 7.30 -8.57 15.67
CA GLY A 941 6.02 -7.88 15.48
C GLY A 941 4.94 -8.82 14.95
N ALA A 942 4.12 -8.32 14.03
CA ALA A 942 3.12 -9.11 13.34
C ALA A 942 3.21 -8.99 11.80
N LEU A 943 2.95 -10.09 11.10
CA LEU A 943 2.82 -10.20 9.65
C LEU A 943 1.42 -10.69 9.28
N GLY A 944 0.61 -9.90 8.58
CA GLY A 944 -0.78 -10.29 8.26
C GLY A 944 -1.63 -10.62 9.50
N GLY A 945 -1.31 -10.03 10.65
CA GLY A 945 -1.94 -10.33 11.94
C GLY A 945 -1.42 -11.59 12.64
N GLN A 946 -0.40 -12.28 12.11
CA GLN A 946 0.28 -13.41 12.76
C GLN A 946 1.55 -12.92 13.46
N ALA A 947 1.90 -13.48 14.62
CA ALA A 947 3.16 -13.18 15.30
C ALA A 947 4.34 -13.59 14.41
N ALA A 948 5.29 -12.68 14.16
CA ALA A 948 6.42 -12.94 13.27
C ALA A 948 7.74 -12.34 13.78
N ILE A 949 8.84 -13.02 13.47
CA ILE A 949 10.21 -12.57 13.66
C ILE A 949 10.85 -12.33 12.29
N PHE A 950 11.38 -11.13 12.10
CA PHE A 950 12.06 -10.69 10.89
C PHE A 950 13.57 -10.76 11.14
N HIS A 951 14.29 -11.51 10.30
CA HIS A 951 15.74 -11.61 10.34
C HIS A 951 16.34 -10.58 9.41
N LEU A 952 16.89 -9.50 9.96
CA LEU A 952 17.46 -8.41 9.18
C LEU A 952 18.98 -8.52 9.08
N ALA A 953 19.52 -8.11 7.95
CA ALA A 953 20.95 -7.87 7.78
C ALA A 953 21.31 -6.48 8.36
N GLU A 954 22.25 -6.43 9.30
CA GLU A 954 22.90 -5.20 9.72
C GLU A 954 23.86 -4.79 8.59
N GLU A 955 23.53 -3.75 7.83
CA GLU A 955 24.32 -3.34 6.67
C GLU A 955 25.79 -3.07 7.04
N SER A 956 26.69 -3.82 6.40
CA SER A 956 28.07 -3.40 6.21
C SER A 956 28.06 -2.17 5.30
N ARG A 957 28.76 -1.10 5.71
CA ARG A 957 29.04 0.06 4.85
C ARG A 957 29.48 -0.41 3.45
N PRO A 958 29.17 0.32 2.36
CA PRO A 958 30.01 0.20 1.17
C PRO A 958 31.45 0.54 1.63
N GLN A 959 32.38 -0.38 1.37
CA GLN A 959 33.81 -0.11 1.57
C GLN A 959 34.26 1.09 0.75
#